data_AF-A0A3B8LY78-F1
#
_entry.id   AF-A0A3B8LY78-F1
#
_cell.length_a   1.000
_cell.length_b   1.000
_cell.length_c   1.000
_cell.angle_alpha   90.00
_cell.angle_beta   90.00
_cell.angle_gamma   90.00
#
_symmetry.space_group_name_H-M   'P 1'
#
loop_
_entity.id
_entity.type
_entity.pdbx_description
1 polymer ?
#
loop_
_entity_poly.entity_id
_entity_poly.type
_entity_poly.pdbx_seq_one_letter_code
_entity_poly.pdbx_strand_id
1 'polypeptide(L)'
;MSHRATTLSPPLMISLCTAVWTVLGSSSAEAIEITDVRWGFDGTARSETFVPFHVLVRNDSNVPFDGTISLVKRNSLGNRIGATWIKNTILAPGQQNWIRFAVFLEDGDVVRKNTRSLWSWQVSWSGPQPGSYRIETGPRQGRTARVLLLPRGDVAAGSFGIPVLADELFPPTVTITDTLGTVFLDHVPRWQDAQRRAFRNWLYRGGHVHILHDSTGRYPRFPSSLGMLNQPGNPTQPPKIPFEIGQGHVGHHPRSRFDIDASFVSTLTVGIAPPKKNTASTGDNDDGHFGGLSSSSGNAFFSRFKQMTTPDHNWLVIFLLAILYWLLLFPGGLVLGMKRIDFRIVLGSILATIAIFSLGFSWIGARAYDEATVINSLATARHLGGDRWDVQQWSALFVVDGDTYTLTHVAPDPDENPTTSSSSASQLFAVPGSSDPVAGSISNGRLRVDIPPYTLRPFLHRVESRGPEWSPEVIDWQIRAPLPPKITILLAPSPNALPLHAAWVQFGDQVLTLKLNTSVTGRPMLVAGDQPPESANLLARNRASSFEPGVPRTFWGQPAQRPASTLYKEMLKPLLSHTLRWINPVEPVQPVADGRARLFLVSDLPETFQLKQPQRSGHAGRALFVQDIIIPASAGVSDSPPISRPNCHPERQPIAKRAGVAHEGLAP
;
A
#
# COMPACT_ATOMS: atom_id res chain seq x y z
N MET A 1 85.05 -21.30 -17.44
CA MET A 1 83.73 -21.18 -18.10
C MET A 1 82.88 -20.20 -17.29
N SER A 2 82.54 -19.07 -17.90
CA SER A 2 82.10 -17.84 -17.24
C SER A 2 80.58 -17.82 -17.00
N HIS A 3 80.15 -17.70 -15.75
CA HIS A 3 78.77 -17.33 -15.40
C HIS A 3 78.57 -15.83 -15.64
N ARG A 4 77.71 -15.47 -16.60
CA ARG A 4 77.19 -14.10 -16.74
C ARG A 4 75.86 -14.02 -16.01
N ALA A 5 75.86 -13.39 -14.83
CA ALA A 5 74.65 -12.98 -14.15
C ALA A 5 74.15 -11.67 -14.79
N THR A 6 73.00 -11.72 -15.45
CA THR A 6 72.33 -10.55 -16.01
C THR A 6 71.60 -9.82 -14.89
N THR A 7 72.29 -8.92 -14.20
CA THR A 7 71.66 -8.01 -13.23
C THR A 7 70.86 -6.95 -13.97
N LEU A 8 69.53 -7.02 -13.88
CA LEU A 8 68.61 -5.97 -14.30
C LEU A 8 68.92 -4.69 -13.52
N SER A 9 69.15 -3.59 -14.24
CA SER A 9 69.49 -2.29 -13.67
C SER A 9 68.32 -1.70 -12.86
N PRO A 10 68.58 -1.04 -11.71
CA PRO A 10 67.55 -0.49 -10.81
C PRO A 10 66.50 0.45 -11.44
N PRO A 11 66.78 1.31 -12.44
CA PRO A 11 65.73 2.15 -13.04
C PRO A 11 64.67 1.33 -13.81
N LEU A 12 65.04 0.14 -14.30
CA LEU A 12 64.16 -0.70 -15.10
C LEU A 12 63.18 -1.50 -14.22
N MET A 13 63.60 -1.88 -13.00
CA MET A 13 62.69 -2.45 -12.00
C MET A 13 61.73 -1.41 -11.42
N ILE A 14 62.18 -0.18 -11.18
CA ILE A 14 61.31 0.89 -10.67
C ILE A 14 60.25 1.23 -11.72
N SER A 15 60.63 1.33 -13.01
CA SER A 15 59.69 1.57 -14.10
C SER A 15 58.67 0.45 -14.29
N LEU A 16 59.08 -0.82 -14.09
CA LEU A 16 58.18 -1.97 -14.17
C LEU A 16 57.19 -1.98 -12.99
N CYS A 17 57.66 -1.66 -11.78
CA CYS A 17 56.81 -1.56 -10.59
C CYS A 17 55.82 -0.40 -10.66
N THR A 18 56.21 0.76 -11.20
CA THR A 18 55.26 1.87 -11.44
C THR A 18 54.24 1.55 -12.52
N ALA A 19 54.63 0.86 -13.60
CA ALA A 19 53.69 0.43 -14.64
C ALA A 19 52.67 -0.60 -14.11
N VAL A 20 53.13 -1.54 -13.27
CA VAL A 20 52.27 -2.53 -12.61
C VAL A 20 51.34 -1.87 -11.58
N TRP A 21 51.78 -0.85 -10.86
CA TRP A 21 50.93 -0.06 -9.97
C TRP A 21 49.90 0.80 -10.71
N THR A 22 50.23 1.37 -11.88
CA THR A 22 49.24 2.10 -12.69
C THR A 22 48.21 1.19 -13.35
N VAL A 23 48.58 -0.07 -13.68
CA VAL A 23 47.65 -1.04 -14.27
C VAL A 23 46.76 -1.69 -13.20
N LEU A 24 47.23 -1.82 -11.95
CA LEU A 24 46.44 -2.31 -10.82
C LEU A 24 45.54 -1.24 -10.17
N GLY A 25 45.76 0.05 -10.50
CA GLY A 25 44.98 1.19 -10.00
C GLY A 25 43.84 1.65 -10.93
N SER A 26 43.70 1.08 -12.12
CA SER A 26 42.51 1.31 -12.94
C SER A 26 41.34 0.54 -12.32
N SER A 27 40.60 1.21 -11.44
CA SER A 27 39.21 0.84 -11.20
C SER A 27 38.55 0.70 -12.57
N SER A 28 38.18 -0.52 -12.96
CA SER A 28 37.40 -0.73 -14.18
C SER A 28 36.24 0.25 -14.15
N ALA A 29 36.27 1.25 -15.03
CA ALA A 29 35.13 2.13 -15.20
C ALA A 29 34.00 1.23 -15.68
N GLU A 30 33.04 0.95 -14.79
CA GLU A 30 31.84 0.24 -15.20
C GLU A 30 31.19 1.09 -16.29
N ALA A 31 30.97 0.47 -17.45
CA ALA A 31 30.43 1.17 -18.61
C ALA A 31 29.03 1.77 -18.35
N ILE A 32 28.30 1.20 -17.40
CA ILE A 32 27.06 1.72 -16.86
C ILE A 32 27.30 2.12 -15.42
N GLU A 33 27.08 3.39 -15.11
CA GLU A 33 27.22 3.93 -13.77
C GLU A 33 25.86 4.40 -13.24
N ILE A 34 25.61 4.16 -11.95
CA ILE A 34 24.46 4.72 -11.23
C ILE A 34 24.91 6.00 -10.54
N THR A 35 24.48 7.15 -11.07
CA THR A 35 24.93 8.47 -10.60
C THR A 35 24.10 9.00 -9.42
N ASP A 36 22.80 8.73 -9.40
CA ASP A 36 21.88 9.22 -8.35
C ASP A 36 20.75 8.21 -8.10
N VAL A 37 20.29 8.13 -6.85
CA VAL A 37 19.19 7.26 -6.41
C VAL A 37 18.25 8.06 -5.52
N ARG A 38 16.97 8.10 -5.88
CA ARG A 38 15.95 8.85 -5.13
C ARG A 38 14.78 7.99 -4.73
N TRP A 39 14.49 8.02 -3.43
CA TRP A 39 13.30 7.44 -2.84
C TRP A 39 12.22 8.49 -2.68
N GLY A 40 11.00 8.18 -3.12
CA GLY A 40 9.85 9.05 -2.93
C GLY A 40 10.03 10.40 -3.62
N PHE A 41 9.44 11.42 -3.01
CA PHE A 41 9.46 12.79 -3.51
C PHE A 41 10.54 13.64 -2.82
N ASP A 42 10.88 13.34 -1.56
CA ASP A 42 11.83 14.09 -0.73
C ASP A 42 12.84 13.20 0.04
N GLY A 43 12.97 11.93 -0.33
CA GLY A 43 13.79 10.95 0.40
C GLY A 43 13.07 10.30 1.59
N THR A 44 11.85 10.74 1.91
CA THR A 44 11.01 10.10 2.91
C THR A 44 9.97 9.17 2.27
N ALA A 45 9.59 8.16 3.02
CA ALA A 45 8.55 7.23 2.63
C ALA A 45 7.75 6.75 3.83
N ARG A 46 6.66 6.06 3.54
CA ARG A 46 5.80 5.41 4.52
C ARG A 46 5.70 3.93 4.20
N SER A 47 5.67 3.10 5.22
CA SER A 47 5.41 1.68 5.05
C SER A 47 3.97 1.45 4.61
N GLU A 48 3.73 0.27 4.03
CA GLU A 48 2.46 -0.18 3.47
C GLU A 48 1.93 0.71 2.32
N THR A 49 2.83 1.39 1.60
CA THR A 49 2.46 2.26 0.46
C THR A 49 3.34 2.03 -0.76
N PHE A 50 2.80 2.31 -1.94
CA PHE A 50 3.58 2.41 -3.17
C PHE A 50 4.28 3.76 -3.24
N VAL A 51 5.59 3.72 -3.50
CA VAL A 51 6.47 4.88 -3.52
C VAL A 51 7.25 4.89 -4.83
N PRO A 52 7.44 6.06 -5.47
CA PRO A 52 8.25 6.14 -6.67
C PRO A 52 9.72 5.96 -6.28
N PHE A 53 10.42 5.13 -7.04
CA PHE A 53 11.84 4.89 -6.89
C PHE A 53 12.54 5.23 -8.20
N HIS A 54 13.49 6.14 -8.14
CA HIS A 54 14.18 6.68 -9.30
C HIS A 54 15.67 6.36 -9.23
N VAL A 55 16.21 5.88 -10.35
CA VAL A 55 17.64 5.57 -10.51
C VAL A 55 18.13 6.32 -11.75
N LEU A 56 19.11 7.18 -11.57
CA LEU A 56 19.77 7.87 -12.68
C LEU A 56 20.89 6.97 -13.18
N VAL A 57 20.73 6.49 -14.42
CA VAL A 57 21.69 5.60 -15.06
C VAL A 57 22.38 6.36 -16.18
N ARG A 58 23.70 6.28 -16.21
CA ARG A 58 24.56 6.91 -17.20
C ARG A 58 25.36 5.84 -17.94
N ASN A 59 25.41 5.95 -19.27
CA ASN A 59 26.29 5.13 -20.09
C ASN A 59 27.58 5.90 -20.38
N ASP A 60 28.65 5.55 -19.69
CA ASP A 60 29.98 6.15 -19.87
C ASP A 60 30.85 5.41 -20.89
N SER A 61 30.33 4.34 -21.49
CA SER A 61 31.01 3.68 -22.60
C SER A 61 30.76 4.37 -23.93
N ASN A 62 31.62 4.03 -24.89
CA ASN A 62 31.50 4.40 -26.29
C ASN A 62 30.54 3.49 -27.09
N VAL A 63 29.89 2.52 -26.44
CA VAL A 63 28.98 1.56 -27.06
C VAL A 63 27.55 1.82 -26.55
N PRO A 64 26.52 1.80 -27.40
CA PRO A 64 25.14 1.88 -26.92
C PRO A 64 24.81 0.70 -26.01
N PHE A 65 24.15 0.98 -24.90
CA PHE A 65 23.60 -0.04 -24.03
C PHE A 65 22.19 -0.36 -24.46
N ASP A 66 21.95 -1.62 -24.80
CA ASP A 66 20.62 -2.19 -25.00
C ASP A 66 20.51 -3.40 -24.08
N GLY A 67 19.67 -3.28 -23.06
CA GLY A 67 19.59 -4.29 -22.03
C GLY A 67 18.48 -4.05 -21.04
N THR A 68 18.56 -4.81 -19.96
CA THR A 68 17.50 -4.89 -18.97
C THR A 68 18.04 -4.46 -17.62
N ILE A 69 17.33 -3.56 -16.97
CA ILE A 69 17.64 -3.06 -15.65
C ILE A 69 16.62 -3.64 -14.68
N SER A 70 17.13 -4.31 -13.68
CA SER A 70 16.38 -5.07 -12.70
C SER A 70 16.61 -4.51 -11.30
N LEU A 71 15.54 -4.47 -10.51
CA LEU A 71 15.58 -4.05 -9.12
C LEU A 71 15.19 -5.27 -8.26
N VAL A 72 16.02 -5.57 -7.27
CA VAL A 72 15.89 -6.75 -6.41
C VAL A 72 15.93 -6.33 -4.96
N LYS A 73 14.97 -6.83 -4.17
CA LYS A 73 14.95 -6.72 -2.72
C LYS A 73 15.74 -7.88 -2.09
N ARG A 74 16.56 -7.59 -1.08
CA ARG A 74 17.38 -8.59 -0.38
C ARG A 74 17.23 -8.48 1.13
N ASN A 75 17.26 -9.63 1.81
CA ASN A 75 17.26 -9.68 3.28
C ASN A 75 18.64 -9.30 3.85
N SER A 76 18.74 -9.25 5.18
CA SER A 76 19.99 -8.97 5.90
C SER A 76 21.11 -9.97 5.60
N LEU A 77 20.77 -11.21 5.23
CA LEU A 77 21.70 -12.26 4.81
C LEU A 77 22.08 -12.18 3.32
N GLY A 78 21.51 -11.22 2.58
CA GLY A 78 21.74 -11.06 1.15
C GLY A 78 20.89 -11.95 0.25
N ASN A 79 19.97 -12.76 0.77
CA ASN A 79 19.07 -13.58 -0.05
C ASN A 79 18.02 -12.70 -0.73
N ARG A 80 17.66 -13.02 -1.97
CA ARG A 80 16.57 -12.36 -2.68
C ARG A 80 15.24 -12.60 -1.97
N ILE A 81 14.45 -11.53 -1.86
CA ILE A 81 13.08 -11.56 -1.36
C ILE A 81 12.13 -11.14 -2.49
N GLY A 82 10.98 -11.82 -2.60
CA GLY A 82 9.90 -11.40 -3.48
C GLY A 82 10.24 -11.54 -4.96
N ALA A 83 9.46 -10.85 -5.79
CA ALA A 83 9.61 -10.83 -7.26
C ALA A 83 10.59 -9.74 -7.71
N THR A 84 11.25 -9.96 -8.85
CA THR A 84 12.21 -9.00 -9.41
C THR A 84 11.48 -7.98 -10.28
N TRP A 85 11.74 -6.68 -10.11
CA TRP A 85 11.22 -5.66 -11.04
C TRP A 85 12.14 -5.55 -12.25
N ILE A 86 11.57 -5.45 -13.44
CA ILE A 86 12.32 -5.51 -14.70
C ILE A 86 11.89 -4.35 -15.61
N LYS A 87 12.88 -3.63 -16.17
CA LYS A 87 12.71 -2.55 -17.14
C LYS A 87 13.74 -2.65 -18.27
N ASN A 88 13.27 -2.75 -19.50
CA ASN A 88 14.12 -2.67 -20.68
C ASN A 88 14.52 -1.21 -20.91
N THR A 89 15.80 -0.96 -21.17
CA THR A 89 16.35 0.39 -21.32
C THR A 89 17.40 0.40 -22.42
N ILE A 90 17.34 1.44 -23.27
CA ILE A 90 18.34 1.73 -24.29
C ILE A 90 18.98 3.07 -23.93
N LEU A 91 20.32 3.12 -23.86
CA LEU A 91 21.10 4.31 -23.58
C LEU A 91 22.22 4.47 -24.62
N ALA A 92 22.19 5.58 -25.35
CA ALA A 92 23.28 5.94 -26.25
C ALA A 92 24.57 6.26 -25.46
N PRO A 93 25.76 6.20 -26.10
CA PRO A 93 27.01 6.63 -25.48
C PRO A 93 26.93 8.05 -24.90
N GLY A 94 27.37 8.22 -23.65
CA GLY A 94 27.34 9.50 -22.92
C GLY A 94 25.96 9.96 -22.48
N GLN A 95 24.89 9.18 -22.74
CA GLN A 95 23.54 9.53 -22.34
C GLN A 95 23.28 9.14 -20.88
N GLN A 96 22.49 9.97 -20.20
CA GLN A 96 21.92 9.67 -18.88
C GLN A 96 20.39 9.69 -18.94
N ASN A 97 19.75 8.78 -18.21
CA ASN A 97 18.29 8.72 -18.12
C ASN A 97 17.81 8.24 -16.75
N TRP A 98 16.64 8.74 -16.33
CA TRP A 98 15.97 8.32 -15.11
C TRP A 98 15.11 7.08 -15.37
N ILE A 99 15.47 6.00 -14.70
CA ILE A 99 14.69 4.75 -14.68
C ILE A 99 13.79 4.76 -13.46
N ARG A 100 12.52 4.44 -13.67
CA ARG A 100 11.46 4.63 -12.68
C ARG A 100 10.82 3.30 -12.34
N PHE A 101 10.81 3.00 -11.05
CA PHE A 101 10.12 1.86 -10.47
C PHE A 101 9.03 2.35 -9.52
N ALA A 102 7.97 1.56 -9.40
CA ALA A 102 6.90 1.78 -8.44
C ALA A 102 6.96 0.65 -7.42
N VAL A 103 7.48 0.95 -6.23
CA VAL A 103 7.86 -0.07 -5.25
C VAL A 103 6.92 0.01 -4.07
N PHE A 104 6.39 -1.14 -3.64
CA PHE A 104 5.66 -1.25 -2.38
C PHE A 104 6.66 -1.43 -1.24
N LEU A 105 6.64 -0.50 -0.29
CA LEU A 105 7.52 -0.54 0.88
C LEU A 105 6.78 -1.14 2.06
N GLU A 106 7.39 -2.11 2.73
CA GLU A 106 6.87 -2.69 3.97
C GLU A 106 7.65 -2.12 5.17
N ASP A 107 7.22 -2.45 6.39
CA ASP A 107 7.82 -1.88 7.60
C ASP A 107 9.34 -2.11 7.72
N GLY A 108 9.85 -3.24 7.19
CA GLY A 108 11.27 -3.55 7.18
C GLY A 108 12.10 -2.74 6.18
N ASP A 109 11.48 -2.09 5.19
CA ASP A 109 12.18 -1.29 4.17
C ASP A 109 12.57 0.09 4.68
N VAL A 110 11.74 0.67 5.56
CA VAL A 110 11.80 2.08 5.92
C VAL A 110 12.68 2.27 7.17
N VAL A 111 13.63 3.20 7.08
CA VAL A 111 14.56 3.53 8.17
C VAL A 111 13.84 4.34 9.25
N ARG A 112 13.81 3.82 10.49
CA ARG A 112 13.19 4.49 11.64
C ARG A 112 14.26 5.10 12.56
N LYS A 113 14.34 6.43 12.64
CA LYS A 113 15.36 7.13 13.47
C LYS A 113 16.78 6.62 13.11
N ASN A 114 17.63 6.33 14.10
CA ASN A 114 19.02 5.88 13.91
C ASN A 114 19.16 4.37 13.63
N THR A 115 18.09 3.66 13.25
CA THR A 115 18.19 2.24 12.89
C THR A 115 18.64 2.07 11.43
N ARG A 116 19.08 0.87 11.07
CA ARG A 116 19.27 0.49 9.67
C ARG A 116 18.00 -0.17 9.15
N SER A 117 17.76 -0.06 7.85
CA SER A 117 16.74 -0.86 7.17
C SER A 117 17.07 -2.34 7.34
N LEU A 118 16.05 -3.18 7.56
CA LEU A 118 16.22 -4.63 7.70
C LEU A 118 16.48 -5.30 6.35
N TRP A 119 16.06 -4.64 5.28
CA TRP A 119 16.21 -5.09 3.92
C TRP A 119 17.07 -4.12 3.12
N SER A 120 17.76 -4.65 2.12
CA SER A 120 18.58 -3.84 1.21
C SER A 120 18.11 -4.02 -0.22
N TRP A 121 18.30 -2.99 -1.02
CA TRP A 121 17.90 -2.97 -2.41
C TRP A 121 19.14 -3.02 -3.30
N GLN A 122 19.05 -3.73 -4.41
CA GLN A 122 20.13 -3.81 -5.40
C GLN A 122 19.55 -3.60 -6.79
N VAL A 123 20.21 -2.76 -7.56
CA VAL A 123 19.97 -2.63 -9.00
C VAL A 123 20.98 -3.52 -9.70
N SER A 124 20.52 -4.37 -10.60
CA SER A 124 21.38 -5.19 -11.46
C SER A 124 20.98 -4.97 -12.91
N TRP A 125 21.93 -5.00 -13.83
CA TRP A 125 21.65 -4.87 -15.25
C TRP A 125 22.28 -6.01 -16.04
N SER A 126 21.56 -6.45 -17.07
CA SER A 126 21.98 -7.47 -18.02
C SER A 126 21.96 -6.89 -19.44
N GLY A 127 22.89 -7.32 -20.28
CA GLY A 127 23.12 -6.77 -21.61
C GLY A 127 24.57 -6.96 -22.04
N PRO A 128 25.08 -6.13 -22.97
CA PRO A 128 26.48 -6.18 -23.42
C PRO A 128 27.50 -6.05 -22.28
N GLN A 129 27.14 -5.32 -21.23
CA GLN A 129 27.99 -5.02 -20.08
C GLN A 129 27.19 -5.23 -18.79
N PRO A 130 27.16 -6.46 -18.23
CA PRO A 130 26.42 -6.74 -17.01
C PRO A 130 27.12 -6.14 -15.79
N GLY A 131 26.33 -5.77 -14.79
CA GLY A 131 26.85 -5.19 -13.55
C GLY A 131 25.76 -5.05 -12.50
N SER A 132 26.15 -4.58 -11.32
CA SER A 132 25.19 -4.38 -10.24
C SER A 132 25.67 -3.35 -9.23
N TYR A 133 24.71 -2.63 -8.66
CA TYR A 133 24.94 -1.58 -7.69
C TYR A 133 24.05 -1.79 -6.46
N ARG A 134 24.66 -1.84 -5.29
CA ARG A 134 23.93 -1.99 -4.02
C ARG A 134 23.53 -0.62 -3.49
N ILE A 135 22.26 -0.45 -3.19
CA ILE A 135 21.74 0.79 -2.61
C ILE A 135 22.02 0.76 -1.10
N GLU A 136 22.86 1.68 -0.64
CA GLU A 136 23.30 1.73 0.75
C GLU A 136 22.22 2.26 1.70
N THR A 137 21.42 3.23 1.24
CA THR A 137 20.44 3.92 2.06
C THR A 137 19.01 3.60 1.62
N GLY A 138 18.23 3.03 2.54
CA GLY A 138 16.78 2.93 2.40
C GLY A 138 16.07 4.26 2.66
N PRO A 139 14.78 4.37 2.31
CA PRO A 139 13.99 5.56 2.54
C PRO A 139 13.79 5.84 4.03
N ARG A 140 13.78 7.12 4.42
CA ARG A 140 13.52 7.51 5.82
C ARG A 140 12.03 7.49 6.12
N GLN A 141 11.64 7.02 7.30
CA GLN A 141 10.25 7.12 7.72
C GLN A 141 9.90 8.59 7.98
N GLY A 142 8.91 9.11 7.25
CA GLY A 142 8.53 10.52 7.34
C GLY A 142 7.03 10.76 7.19
N ARG A 143 6.67 12.03 7.32
CA ARG A 143 5.32 12.51 6.97
C ARG A 143 5.18 12.53 5.45
N THR A 144 3.99 12.87 4.96
CA THR A 144 3.82 13.12 3.52
C THR A 144 4.75 14.25 3.06
N ALA A 145 5.42 14.00 1.93
CA ALA A 145 6.42 14.85 1.33
C ALA A 145 5.84 16.19 0.88
N ARG A 146 6.69 17.20 0.95
CA ARG A 146 6.41 18.56 0.47
C ARG A 146 7.48 18.91 -0.52
N VAL A 147 7.08 19.18 -1.76
CA VAL A 147 8.05 19.42 -2.83
C VAL A 147 7.77 20.69 -3.60
N LEU A 148 8.84 21.40 -3.93
CA LEU A 148 8.85 22.41 -4.97
C LEU A 148 9.20 21.74 -6.28
N LEU A 149 8.33 21.89 -7.27
CA LEU A 149 8.57 21.40 -8.62
C LEU A 149 9.40 22.40 -9.40
N LEU A 150 10.45 21.93 -10.08
CA LEU A 150 11.31 22.75 -10.93
C LEU A 150 11.40 22.19 -12.36
N PRO A 151 11.53 23.09 -13.36
CA PRO A 151 11.85 22.68 -14.72
C PRO A 151 13.18 21.92 -14.78
N ARG A 152 13.34 21.07 -15.80
CA ARG A 152 14.60 20.37 -16.04
C ARG A 152 15.74 21.37 -16.28
N GLY A 153 16.82 21.23 -15.51
CA GLY A 153 18.02 22.06 -15.63
C GLY A 153 18.01 23.33 -14.78
N ASP A 154 16.90 23.67 -14.14
CA ASP A 154 16.86 24.75 -13.15
C ASP A 154 17.60 24.33 -11.88
N VAL A 155 18.46 25.20 -11.38
CA VAL A 155 19.18 24.97 -10.11
C VAL A 155 18.30 25.45 -8.97
N ALA A 156 18.21 24.64 -7.92
CA ALA A 156 17.59 24.99 -6.64
C ALA A 156 18.43 26.02 -5.87
N ALA A 157 18.73 27.17 -6.46
CA ALA A 157 19.34 28.27 -5.72
C ALA A 157 18.28 28.83 -4.76
N GLY A 158 18.51 28.73 -3.45
CA GLY A 158 17.69 29.45 -2.44
C GLY A 158 16.42 28.76 -1.91
N SER A 159 16.16 27.48 -2.21
CA SER A 159 15.06 26.75 -1.53
C SER A 159 15.50 26.31 -0.12
N PHE A 160 15.57 27.25 0.82
CA PHE A 160 15.98 26.97 2.20
C PHE A 160 14.83 26.32 2.98
N GLY A 161 14.64 25.01 2.77
CA GLY A 161 13.79 24.17 3.63
C GLY A 161 12.74 23.31 2.93
N ILE A 162 12.54 23.47 1.62
CA ILE A 162 11.65 22.60 0.83
C ILE A 162 12.46 21.73 -0.14
N PRO A 163 12.36 20.40 -0.06
CA PRO A 163 12.91 19.47 -1.04
C PRO A 163 12.44 19.79 -2.47
N VAL A 164 13.36 19.67 -3.43
CA VAL A 164 13.09 19.99 -4.84
C VAL A 164 12.96 18.71 -5.65
N LEU A 165 11.97 18.69 -6.53
CA LEU A 165 11.75 17.61 -7.48
C LEU A 165 11.66 18.18 -8.90
N ALA A 166 12.37 17.56 -9.85
CA ALA A 166 12.22 17.94 -11.25
C ALA A 166 10.83 17.53 -11.77
N ASP A 167 10.19 18.40 -12.55
CA ASP A 167 8.85 18.17 -13.11
C ASP A 167 8.71 16.83 -13.82
N GLU A 168 9.76 16.43 -14.54
CA GLU A 168 9.77 15.21 -15.35
C GLU A 168 9.62 13.96 -14.49
N LEU A 169 10.01 14.00 -13.21
CA LEU A 169 9.92 12.90 -12.25
C LEU A 169 8.54 12.78 -11.60
N PHE A 170 7.62 13.72 -11.85
CA PHE A 170 6.26 13.57 -11.37
C PHE A 170 5.62 12.30 -11.98
N PRO A 171 5.02 11.41 -11.17
CA PRO A 171 4.48 10.14 -11.68
C PRO A 171 3.36 10.35 -12.70
N PRO A 172 3.29 9.51 -13.76
CA PRO A 172 2.19 9.54 -14.73
C PRO A 172 0.90 8.87 -14.20
N THR A 173 0.87 8.42 -12.95
CA THR A 173 -0.28 7.77 -12.31
C THR A 173 -0.46 8.23 -10.86
N VAL A 174 -1.71 8.28 -10.41
CA VAL A 174 -2.11 8.63 -9.04
C VAL A 174 -1.82 7.51 -8.03
N THR A 175 -1.61 6.28 -8.49
CA THR A 175 -1.42 5.11 -7.62
C THR A 175 -0.09 5.12 -6.86
N ILE A 176 0.83 6.04 -7.21
CA ILE A 176 2.16 6.19 -6.60
C ILE A 176 2.33 7.54 -5.87
N THR A 177 1.24 8.30 -5.67
CA THR A 177 1.30 9.65 -5.07
C THR A 177 0.92 9.67 -3.59
N ASP A 178 0.91 8.52 -2.90
CA ASP A 178 0.44 8.43 -1.51
C ASP A 178 1.35 9.13 -0.50
N THR A 179 2.65 9.14 -0.78
CA THR A 179 3.62 9.84 0.05
C THR A 179 3.69 11.32 -0.30
N LEU A 180 2.97 11.81 -1.31
CA LEU A 180 2.96 13.23 -1.68
C LEU A 180 1.83 13.98 -0.96
N GLY A 181 2.20 14.94 -0.12
CA GLY A 181 1.25 15.76 0.64
C GLY A 181 1.01 17.13 0.02
N THR A 182 2.10 17.83 -0.32
CA THR A 182 2.03 19.23 -0.77
C THR A 182 2.94 19.48 -1.96
N VAL A 183 2.43 20.21 -2.95
CA VAL A 183 3.19 20.64 -4.13
C VAL A 183 3.18 22.15 -4.23
N PHE A 184 4.35 22.73 -4.41
CA PHE A 184 4.53 24.14 -4.71
C PHE A 184 4.82 24.32 -6.21
N LEU A 185 4.12 25.27 -6.84
CA LEU A 185 4.24 25.58 -8.26
C LEU A 185 4.49 27.08 -8.45
N ASP A 186 5.60 27.45 -9.08
CA ASP A 186 5.92 28.82 -9.51
C ASP A 186 5.88 28.99 -11.03
N HIS A 187 5.65 27.90 -11.77
CA HIS A 187 5.60 27.86 -13.22
C HIS A 187 4.57 26.82 -13.69
N VAL A 188 4.40 26.70 -15.01
CA VAL A 188 3.54 25.67 -15.62
C VAL A 188 4.39 24.45 -15.97
N PRO A 189 4.21 23.29 -15.29
CA PRO A 189 5.02 22.11 -15.56
C PRO A 189 4.81 21.59 -16.99
N ARG A 190 5.90 21.14 -17.62
CA ARG A 190 5.87 20.57 -18.98
C ARG A 190 5.44 19.10 -18.99
N TRP A 191 4.24 18.84 -18.50
CA TRP A 191 3.72 17.48 -18.30
C TRP A 191 2.96 16.90 -19.49
N GLN A 192 3.13 15.59 -19.69
CA GLN A 192 2.29 14.80 -20.58
C GLN A 192 0.86 14.67 -20.02
N ASP A 193 -0.10 14.26 -20.85
CA ASP A 193 -1.51 14.14 -20.43
C ASP A 193 -1.71 13.17 -19.26
N ALA A 194 -0.93 12.09 -19.21
CA ALA A 194 -0.98 11.13 -18.10
C ALA A 194 -0.58 11.75 -16.77
N GLN A 195 0.52 12.52 -16.74
CA GLN A 195 0.98 13.25 -15.55
C GLN A 195 -0.02 14.33 -15.12
N ARG A 196 -0.58 15.10 -16.07
CA ARG A 196 -1.62 16.10 -15.78
C ARG A 196 -2.87 15.47 -15.18
N ARG A 197 -3.28 14.30 -15.69
CA ARG A 197 -4.40 13.52 -15.14
C ARG A 197 -4.09 12.98 -13.75
N ALA A 198 -2.90 12.42 -13.55
CA ALA A 198 -2.45 11.92 -12.25
C ALA A 198 -2.42 13.03 -11.19
N PHE A 199 -1.91 14.22 -11.55
CA PHE A 199 -1.90 15.38 -10.67
C PHE A 199 -3.30 15.82 -10.28
N ARG A 200 -4.23 15.89 -11.24
CA ARG A 200 -5.64 16.19 -10.94
C ARG A 200 -6.25 15.14 -10.02
N ASN A 201 -6.07 13.86 -10.31
CA ASN A 201 -6.60 12.78 -9.50
C ASN A 201 -6.01 12.80 -8.07
N TRP A 202 -4.72 13.12 -7.92
CA TRP A 202 -4.07 13.33 -6.62
C TRP A 202 -4.68 14.51 -5.87
N LEU A 203 -4.96 15.63 -6.54
CA LEU A 203 -5.64 16.77 -5.93
C LEU A 203 -7.05 16.37 -5.44
N TYR A 204 -7.86 15.70 -6.27
CA TYR A 204 -9.18 15.20 -5.86
C TYR A 204 -9.14 14.30 -4.60
N ARG A 205 -8.07 13.51 -4.44
CA ARG A 205 -7.86 12.61 -3.28
C ARG A 205 -7.51 13.32 -1.99
N GLY A 206 -7.18 14.61 -2.01
CA GLY A 206 -6.76 15.37 -0.83
C GLY A 206 -5.39 16.05 -0.93
N GLY A 207 -4.78 16.12 -2.12
CA GLY A 207 -3.51 16.83 -2.30
C GLY A 207 -3.61 18.33 -2.01
N HIS A 208 -2.52 18.93 -1.53
CA HIS A 208 -2.44 20.37 -1.30
C HIS A 208 -1.54 21.03 -2.35
N VAL A 209 -2.06 22.03 -3.06
CA VAL A 209 -1.31 22.78 -4.07
C VAL A 209 -1.18 24.23 -3.64
N HIS A 210 0.03 24.73 -3.67
CA HIS A 210 0.35 26.13 -3.41
C HIS A 210 0.97 26.75 -4.67
N ILE A 211 0.28 27.73 -5.22
CA ILE A 211 0.72 28.44 -6.43
C ILE A 211 1.40 29.74 -5.99
N LEU A 212 2.62 29.91 -6.45
CA LEU A 212 3.53 31.00 -6.13
C LEU A 212 3.62 31.98 -7.31
N HIS A 213 4.22 33.14 -7.07
CA HIS A 213 4.60 34.04 -8.15
C HIS A 213 5.79 33.47 -8.92
N ASP A 214 5.72 33.62 -10.24
CA ASP A 214 6.85 33.37 -11.13
C ASP A 214 7.95 34.43 -10.95
N SER A 215 9.02 34.32 -11.73
CA SER A 215 10.10 35.32 -11.75
C SER A 215 9.66 36.74 -12.13
N THR A 216 8.46 36.89 -12.72
CA THR A 216 7.87 38.18 -13.12
C THR A 216 6.93 38.76 -12.07
N GLY A 217 6.76 38.08 -10.94
CA GLY A 217 5.85 38.51 -9.86
C GLY A 217 4.38 38.25 -10.18
N ARG A 218 4.06 37.35 -11.12
CA ARG A 218 2.69 37.02 -11.53
C ARG A 218 2.39 35.55 -11.28
N TYR A 219 1.11 35.21 -11.13
CA TYR A 219 0.71 33.81 -11.06
C TYR A 219 0.82 33.12 -12.43
N PRO A 220 1.34 31.88 -12.49
CA PRO A 220 1.37 31.10 -13.73
C PRO A 220 -0.05 30.82 -14.24
N ARG A 221 -0.23 30.83 -15.57
CA ARG A 221 -1.51 30.51 -16.22
C ARG A 221 -1.51 29.08 -16.72
N PHE A 222 -2.36 28.25 -16.15
CA PHE A 222 -2.45 26.83 -16.48
C PHE A 222 -3.34 26.59 -17.71
N PRO A 223 -2.97 25.63 -18.57
CA PRO A 223 -3.79 25.23 -19.72
C PRO A 223 -5.10 24.58 -19.26
N SER A 224 -6.09 24.45 -20.16
CA SER A 224 -7.43 23.91 -19.86
C SER A 224 -7.44 22.61 -19.06
N SER A 225 -6.51 21.69 -19.32
CA SER A 225 -6.36 20.43 -18.58
C SER A 225 -6.07 20.60 -17.08
N LEU A 226 -5.45 21.72 -16.70
CA LEU A 226 -5.16 22.15 -15.33
C LEU A 226 -5.87 23.47 -15.03
N GLY A 227 -6.88 23.83 -15.83
CA GLY A 227 -7.55 25.13 -15.76
C GLY A 227 -8.27 25.36 -14.43
N MET A 228 -8.61 24.27 -13.74
CA MET A 228 -9.13 24.28 -12.38
C MET A 228 -8.19 24.97 -11.36
N LEU A 229 -6.90 25.07 -11.65
CA LEU A 229 -5.91 25.76 -10.79
C LEU A 229 -5.88 27.28 -11.03
N ASN A 230 -6.45 27.74 -12.15
CA ASN A 230 -6.54 29.16 -12.45
C ASN A 230 -7.57 29.81 -11.54
N GLN A 231 -7.30 31.03 -11.10
CA GLN A 231 -8.23 31.81 -10.30
C GLN A 231 -9.49 32.14 -11.11
N PRO A 232 -10.70 31.96 -10.55
CA PRO A 232 -11.91 32.54 -11.12
C PRO A 232 -11.92 34.05 -10.83
N GLY A 233 -11.27 34.87 -11.68
CA GLY A 233 -11.24 36.34 -11.51
C GLY A 233 -9.96 37.03 -11.98
N ASN A 234 -9.76 38.28 -11.54
CA ASN A 234 -8.67 39.16 -11.97
C ASN A 234 -7.30 38.63 -11.48
N PRO A 235 -6.31 38.38 -12.37
CA PRO A 235 -5.04 37.69 -12.07
C PRO A 235 -4.09 38.37 -11.07
N THR A 236 -4.41 39.56 -10.57
CA THR A 236 -3.57 40.36 -9.67
C THR A 236 -4.09 40.47 -8.24
N GLN A 237 -5.26 39.90 -7.92
CA GLN A 237 -5.78 39.92 -6.55
C GLN A 237 -5.73 38.52 -5.92
N PRO A 238 -5.19 38.38 -4.69
CA PRO A 238 -5.27 37.12 -3.97
C PRO A 238 -6.74 36.78 -3.69
N PRO A 239 -7.16 35.51 -3.88
CA PRO A 239 -8.50 35.11 -3.45
C PRO A 239 -8.62 35.34 -1.95
N LYS A 240 -9.76 35.89 -1.51
CA LYS A 240 -10.02 36.08 -0.06
C LYS A 240 -10.05 34.74 0.70
N ILE A 241 -10.25 33.61 0.01
CA ILE A 241 -10.40 32.26 0.60
C ILE A 241 -9.79 31.22 -0.36
N PRO A 242 -9.01 30.24 0.13
CA PRO A 242 -8.63 29.05 -0.64
C PRO A 242 -9.86 28.35 -1.22
N PHE A 243 -9.77 27.79 -2.43
CA PHE A 243 -10.87 27.01 -3.00
C PHE A 243 -10.51 25.52 -3.06
N GLU A 244 -11.53 24.67 -2.92
CA GLU A 244 -11.39 23.22 -2.77
C GLU A 244 -11.73 22.51 -4.09
N ILE A 245 -10.96 21.48 -4.43
CA ILE A 245 -11.23 20.59 -5.58
C ILE A 245 -11.28 19.16 -5.07
N GLY A 246 -12.48 18.57 -5.06
CA GLY A 246 -12.67 17.31 -4.35
C GLY A 246 -12.30 17.49 -2.89
N GLN A 247 -11.34 16.70 -2.39
CA GLN A 247 -10.73 16.87 -1.05
C GLN A 247 -9.47 17.74 -1.04
N GLY A 248 -8.97 18.13 -2.22
CA GLY A 248 -7.75 18.90 -2.34
C GLY A 248 -7.94 20.38 -2.06
N HIS A 249 -6.84 21.03 -1.68
CA HIS A 249 -6.83 22.45 -1.37
C HIS A 249 -5.90 23.19 -2.34
N VAL A 250 -6.36 24.31 -2.89
CA VAL A 250 -5.56 25.18 -3.73
C VAL A 250 -5.43 26.55 -3.06
N GLY A 251 -4.19 26.97 -2.80
CA GLY A 251 -3.87 28.28 -2.26
C GLY A 251 -2.94 29.06 -3.18
N HIS A 252 -3.21 30.35 -3.37
CA HIS A 252 -2.37 31.26 -4.14
C HIS A 252 -1.65 32.22 -3.20
N HIS A 253 -0.33 32.31 -3.33
CA HIS A 253 0.52 33.13 -2.47
C HIS A 253 1.32 34.13 -3.29
N PRO A 254 1.28 35.44 -2.95
CA PRO A 254 2.00 36.46 -3.69
C PRO A 254 3.48 36.53 -3.27
N ARG A 255 4.18 35.40 -3.37
CA ARG A 255 5.59 35.23 -2.98
C ARG A 255 6.34 34.47 -4.06
N SER A 256 7.61 34.79 -4.28
CA SER A 256 8.49 34.02 -5.16
C SER A 256 9.02 32.78 -4.44
N ARG A 257 9.51 31.79 -5.20
CA ARG A 257 10.22 30.62 -4.66
C ARG A 257 11.42 30.96 -3.78
N PHE A 258 12.06 32.11 -4.02
CA PHE A 258 13.21 32.59 -3.25
C PHE A 258 12.83 33.24 -1.91
N ASP A 259 11.54 33.61 -1.75
CA ASP A 259 11.02 34.26 -0.54
C ASP A 259 10.39 33.26 0.44
N ILE A 260 10.57 31.97 0.20
CA ILE A 260 10.04 30.89 1.03
C ILE A 260 11.00 30.62 2.17
N ASP A 261 10.53 30.86 3.39
CA ASP A 261 11.22 30.53 4.63
C ASP A 261 10.51 29.38 5.39
N ALA A 262 11.22 28.79 6.35
CA ALA A 262 10.68 27.75 7.20
C ALA A 262 9.44 28.23 7.99
N SER A 263 9.38 29.52 8.35
CA SER A 263 8.23 30.15 9.00
C SER A 263 6.98 30.05 8.15
N PHE A 264 7.06 30.43 6.87
CA PHE A 264 5.93 30.35 5.93
C PHE A 264 5.43 28.93 5.77
N VAL A 265 6.34 27.96 5.58
CA VAL A 265 5.98 26.53 5.48
C VAL A 265 5.31 26.05 6.78
N SER A 266 5.78 26.51 7.94
CA SER A 266 5.16 26.18 9.23
C SER A 266 3.76 26.78 9.37
N THR A 267 3.56 28.05 8.99
CA THR A 267 2.26 28.75 9.04
C THR A 267 1.22 28.12 8.12
N LEU A 268 1.61 27.74 6.90
CA LEU A 268 0.74 26.99 5.98
C LEU A 268 0.33 25.62 6.54
N THR A 269 1.07 25.12 7.54
CA THR A 269 0.79 23.84 8.18
C THR A 269 0.20 23.96 9.59
N VAL A 270 -0.12 25.17 10.07
CA VAL A 270 -0.80 25.39 11.37
C VAL A 270 -2.24 24.84 11.37
N GLY A 271 -2.87 24.62 10.21
CA GLY A 271 -4.11 23.83 10.09
C GLY A 271 -3.93 22.32 10.31
N ILE A 272 -2.68 21.86 10.38
CA ILE A 272 -2.28 20.48 10.69
C ILE A 272 -1.58 20.52 12.05
N ALA A 273 -2.37 20.62 13.13
CA ALA A 273 -1.83 20.73 14.48
C ALA A 273 -0.80 19.62 14.76
N PRO A 274 0.41 19.94 15.24
CA PRO A 274 1.27 18.93 15.84
C PRO A 274 0.51 18.36 17.06
N PRO A 275 0.52 17.03 17.29
CA PRO A 275 -0.07 16.50 18.51
C PRO A 275 0.61 17.17 19.70
N LYS A 276 -0.21 17.78 20.57
CA LYS A 276 0.26 18.16 21.91
C LYS A 276 0.88 16.90 22.49
N LYS A 277 2.16 16.97 22.87
CA LYS A 277 2.77 15.97 23.75
C LYS A 277 1.96 15.98 25.03
N ASN A 278 0.99 15.08 25.14
CA ASN A 278 0.42 14.73 26.42
C ASN A 278 1.52 13.99 27.16
N THR A 279 2.23 14.70 28.04
CA THR A 279 2.97 14.12 29.16
C THR A 279 1.98 13.43 30.09
N ALA A 280 1.50 12.27 29.66
CA ALA A 280 0.77 11.27 30.44
C ALA A 280 0.53 10.04 29.55
N SER A 281 1.61 9.38 29.12
CA SER A 281 1.57 7.98 28.70
C SER A 281 2.55 7.23 29.59
N THR A 282 2.02 6.80 30.74
CA THR A 282 2.61 5.78 31.59
C THR A 282 2.83 4.52 30.76
N GLY A 283 4.08 4.09 30.62
CA GLY A 283 4.46 2.76 30.13
C GLY A 283 4.02 2.44 28.70
N ASP A 284 4.74 2.94 27.70
CA ASP A 284 4.96 2.14 26.49
C ASP A 284 5.73 0.90 26.94
N ASN A 285 5.01 -0.17 27.28
CA ASN A 285 5.53 -1.53 27.19
C ASN A 285 5.80 -1.76 25.69
N ASP A 286 6.92 -1.22 25.23
CA ASP A 286 7.59 -1.65 24.00
C ASP A 286 8.17 -3.03 24.33
N ASP A 287 7.26 -4.01 24.48
CA ASP A 287 7.61 -5.41 24.63
C ASP A 287 8.50 -5.76 23.43
N GLY A 288 9.76 -6.07 23.73
CA GLY A 288 10.80 -6.38 22.77
C GLY A 288 10.51 -7.66 22.02
N HIS A 289 9.53 -7.63 21.12
CA HIS A 289 9.40 -8.60 20.05
C HIS A 289 10.51 -8.35 19.04
N PHE A 290 11.67 -8.94 19.34
CA PHE A 290 12.65 -9.34 18.35
C PHE A 290 11.98 -10.30 17.36
N GLY A 291 11.38 -9.72 16.33
CA GLY A 291 10.70 -10.44 15.27
C GLY A 291 10.48 -9.51 14.09
N GLY A 292 11.49 -9.40 13.21
CA GLY A 292 11.42 -8.69 11.93
C GLY A 292 10.47 -9.33 10.90
N LEU A 293 9.43 -10.03 11.36
CA LEU A 293 8.33 -10.57 10.57
C LEU A 293 7.19 -9.57 10.71
N SER A 294 6.84 -8.93 9.60
CA SER A 294 5.89 -7.82 9.56
C SER A 294 4.56 -8.17 10.26
N SER A 295 4.25 -7.44 11.34
CA SER A 295 2.90 -7.28 11.88
C SER A 295 2.04 -6.38 10.96
N SER A 296 2.26 -6.47 9.64
CA SER A 296 1.53 -5.70 8.63
C SER A 296 0.13 -6.28 8.48
N SER A 297 -0.88 -5.43 8.32
CA SER A 297 -2.27 -5.87 8.15
C SER A 297 -2.45 -6.77 6.92
N GLY A 298 -1.56 -6.64 5.93
CA GLY A 298 -1.52 -7.51 4.75
C GLY A 298 -1.32 -9.00 5.10
N ASN A 299 -0.37 -9.34 5.97
CA ASN A 299 -0.14 -10.72 6.40
C ASN A 299 -1.38 -11.33 7.06
N ALA A 300 -2.09 -10.50 7.82
CA ALA A 300 -3.34 -10.85 8.47
C ALA A 300 -4.41 -11.25 7.43
N PHE A 301 -4.62 -10.45 6.36
CA PHE A 301 -5.53 -10.81 5.27
C PHE A 301 -5.12 -12.08 4.51
N PHE A 302 -3.83 -12.23 4.18
CA PHE A 302 -3.35 -13.40 3.44
C PHE A 302 -3.54 -14.71 4.20
N SER A 303 -3.38 -14.69 5.53
CA SER A 303 -3.69 -15.84 6.38
C SER A 303 -5.16 -16.28 6.28
N ARG A 304 -6.09 -15.34 6.10
CA ARG A 304 -7.53 -15.64 5.94
C ARG A 304 -7.85 -16.16 4.56
N PHE A 305 -7.21 -15.64 3.51
CA PHE A 305 -7.33 -16.22 2.18
C PHE A 305 -6.79 -17.65 2.11
N LYS A 306 -5.72 -17.94 2.87
CA LYS A 306 -5.24 -19.32 3.04
C LYS A 306 -6.30 -20.20 3.68
N GLN A 307 -7.01 -19.74 4.72
CA GLN A 307 -8.12 -20.49 5.33
C GLN A 307 -9.32 -20.69 4.38
N MET A 308 -9.57 -19.75 3.46
CA MET A 308 -10.62 -19.90 2.43
C MET A 308 -10.30 -20.95 1.36
N THR A 309 -9.03 -21.32 1.21
CA THR A 309 -8.54 -22.24 0.18
C THR A 309 -7.99 -23.53 0.77
N THR A 310 -8.00 -23.69 2.10
CA THR A 310 -7.63 -24.94 2.74
C THR A 310 -8.69 -26.00 2.44
N PRO A 311 -8.29 -27.13 1.83
CA PRO A 311 -9.19 -28.19 1.39
C PRO A 311 -9.92 -28.87 2.56
N ASP A 312 -11.16 -29.30 2.33
CA ASP A 312 -11.90 -30.12 3.29
C ASP A 312 -11.57 -31.60 3.07
N HIS A 313 -10.44 -32.03 3.63
CA HIS A 313 -10.10 -33.44 3.60
C HIS A 313 -10.93 -34.20 4.63
N ASN A 314 -11.67 -35.21 4.18
CA ASN A 314 -12.25 -36.21 5.06
C ASN A 314 -11.14 -37.12 5.59
N TRP A 315 -10.42 -36.64 6.60
CA TRP A 315 -9.29 -37.33 7.23
C TRP A 315 -9.65 -38.72 7.73
N LEU A 316 -10.88 -38.92 8.20
CA LEU A 316 -11.34 -40.24 8.63
C LEU A 316 -11.30 -41.25 7.48
N VAL A 317 -11.77 -40.88 6.29
CA VAL A 317 -11.70 -41.73 5.10
C VAL A 317 -10.25 -41.99 4.70
N ILE A 318 -9.40 -40.96 4.73
CA ILE A 318 -7.96 -41.10 4.42
C ILE A 318 -7.29 -42.07 5.41
N PHE A 319 -7.57 -41.95 6.70
CA PHE A 319 -7.02 -42.84 7.72
C PHE A 319 -7.54 -44.27 7.58
N LEU A 320 -8.84 -44.46 7.33
CA LEU A 320 -9.40 -45.80 7.08
C LEU A 320 -8.77 -46.44 5.84
N LEU A 321 -8.57 -45.66 4.77
CA LEU A 321 -7.92 -46.14 3.57
C LEU A 321 -6.44 -46.49 3.82
N ALA A 322 -5.72 -45.69 4.62
CA ALA A 322 -4.34 -45.97 5.00
C ALA A 322 -4.21 -47.22 5.87
N ILE A 323 -5.13 -47.44 6.81
CA ILE A 323 -5.18 -48.67 7.63
C ILE A 323 -5.46 -49.87 6.73
N LEU A 324 -6.43 -49.77 5.82
CA LEU A 324 -6.77 -50.83 4.87
C LEU A 324 -5.58 -51.17 3.96
N TYR A 325 -4.88 -50.15 3.46
CA TYR A 325 -3.65 -50.30 2.66
C TYR A 325 -2.59 -51.08 3.43
N TRP A 326 -2.32 -50.68 4.68
CA TRP A 326 -1.31 -51.31 5.53
C TRP A 326 -1.67 -52.78 5.84
N LEU A 327 -2.95 -53.05 6.11
CA LEU A 327 -3.44 -54.42 6.33
C LEU A 327 -3.36 -55.28 5.07
N LEU A 328 -3.61 -54.73 3.88
CA LEU A 328 -3.48 -55.50 2.64
C LEU A 328 -2.01 -55.85 2.35
N LEU A 329 -1.10 -54.91 2.58
CA LEU A 329 0.30 -55.04 2.19
C LEU A 329 1.06 -56.01 3.11
N PHE A 330 0.85 -55.91 4.42
CA PHE A 330 1.61 -56.72 5.39
C PHE A 330 0.89 -58.04 5.78
N PRO A 331 -0.19 -58.05 6.59
CA PRO A 331 -0.85 -59.31 6.92
C PRO A 331 -1.49 -59.98 5.69
N GLY A 332 -2.04 -59.21 4.75
CA GLY A 332 -2.58 -59.75 3.49
C GLY A 332 -1.50 -60.41 2.63
N GLY A 333 -0.36 -59.74 2.41
CA GLY A 333 0.78 -60.30 1.69
C GLY A 333 1.37 -61.55 2.35
N LEU A 334 1.47 -61.56 3.69
CA LEU A 334 1.98 -62.70 4.46
C LEU A 334 1.06 -63.92 4.35
N VAL A 335 -0.26 -63.76 4.48
CA VAL A 335 -1.22 -64.86 4.28
C VAL A 335 -1.16 -65.41 2.87
N LEU A 336 -0.99 -64.54 1.86
CA LEU A 336 -0.85 -64.96 0.46
C LEU A 336 0.46 -65.75 0.23
N GLY A 337 1.56 -65.30 0.83
CA GLY A 337 2.86 -65.97 0.77
C GLY A 337 2.91 -67.30 1.51
N MET A 338 2.21 -67.42 2.65
CA MET A 338 2.12 -68.66 3.42
C MET A 338 1.39 -69.79 2.66
N LYS A 339 0.50 -69.46 1.73
CA LYS A 339 -0.26 -70.45 0.94
C LYS A 339 0.53 -71.11 -0.22
N ARG A 340 1.86 -70.91 -0.31
CA ARG A 340 2.73 -71.42 -1.41
C ARG A 340 2.20 -71.07 -2.82
N ILE A 341 1.58 -69.90 -2.94
CA ILE A 341 1.13 -69.36 -4.22
C ILE A 341 2.37 -68.90 -5.00
N ASP A 342 2.37 -69.07 -6.32
CA ASP A 342 3.47 -68.66 -7.20
C ASP A 342 3.88 -67.20 -6.92
N PHE A 343 5.19 -66.95 -6.79
CA PHE A 343 5.75 -65.65 -6.40
C PHE A 343 5.30 -64.51 -7.33
N ARG A 344 5.01 -64.83 -8.59
CA ARG A 344 4.51 -63.87 -9.60
C ARG A 344 3.15 -63.30 -9.23
N ILE A 345 2.27 -64.13 -8.66
CA ILE A 345 0.93 -63.72 -8.22
C ILE A 345 1.04 -62.85 -6.98
N VAL A 346 1.96 -63.18 -6.06
CA VAL A 346 2.23 -62.37 -4.86
C VAL A 346 2.82 -61.00 -5.24
N LEU A 347 3.76 -60.95 -6.18
CA LEU A 347 4.32 -59.69 -6.65
C LEU A 347 3.27 -58.87 -7.42
N GLY A 348 2.49 -59.52 -8.28
CA GLY A 348 1.40 -58.88 -9.01
C GLY A 348 0.32 -58.29 -8.10
N SER A 349 -0.04 -58.97 -7.01
CA SER A 349 -1.04 -58.48 -6.05
C SER A 349 -0.52 -57.30 -5.23
N ILE A 350 0.77 -57.28 -4.85
CA ILE A 350 1.39 -56.12 -4.20
C ILE A 350 1.39 -54.91 -5.14
N LEU A 351 1.82 -55.08 -6.40
CA LEU A 351 1.82 -54.00 -7.38
C LEU A 351 0.40 -53.47 -7.65
N ALA A 352 -0.58 -54.36 -7.78
CA ALA A 352 -1.98 -53.99 -7.95
C ALA A 352 -2.51 -53.20 -6.73
N THR A 353 -2.17 -53.63 -5.52
CA THR A 353 -2.52 -52.93 -4.29
C THR A 353 -1.91 -51.53 -4.27
N ILE A 354 -0.61 -51.40 -4.54
CA ILE A 354 0.05 -50.09 -4.62
C ILE A 354 -0.63 -49.20 -5.66
N ALA A 355 -0.93 -49.71 -6.85
CA ALA A 355 -1.58 -48.95 -7.91
C ALA A 355 -2.99 -48.48 -7.51
N ILE A 356 -3.84 -49.39 -6.99
CA ILE A 356 -5.21 -49.08 -6.58
C ILE A 356 -5.23 -48.03 -5.46
N PHE A 357 -4.40 -48.19 -4.45
CA PHE A 357 -4.36 -47.24 -3.34
C PHE A 357 -3.71 -45.91 -3.73
N SER A 358 -2.70 -45.92 -4.60
CA SER A 358 -2.13 -44.67 -5.14
C SER A 358 -3.18 -43.88 -5.94
N LEU A 359 -3.97 -44.56 -6.77
CA LEU A 359 -5.10 -43.95 -7.49
C LEU A 359 -6.18 -43.47 -6.52
N GLY A 360 -6.50 -44.27 -5.49
CA GLY A 360 -7.46 -43.91 -4.45
C GLY A 360 -7.08 -42.65 -3.68
N PHE A 361 -5.83 -42.57 -3.20
CA PHE A 361 -5.31 -41.37 -2.53
C PHE A 361 -5.24 -40.17 -3.45
N SER A 362 -4.83 -40.36 -4.72
CA SER A 362 -4.82 -39.29 -5.71
C SER A 362 -6.23 -38.72 -5.95
N TRP A 363 -7.23 -39.59 -6.06
CA TRP A 363 -8.61 -39.18 -6.32
C TRP A 363 -9.27 -38.50 -5.12
N ILE A 364 -9.07 -39.04 -3.90
CA ILE A 364 -9.59 -38.43 -2.67
C ILE A 364 -8.90 -37.11 -2.39
N GLY A 365 -7.58 -37.03 -2.61
CA GLY A 365 -6.81 -35.79 -2.44
C GLY A 365 -7.25 -34.70 -3.42
N ALA A 366 -7.41 -35.02 -4.71
CA ALA A 366 -7.83 -34.05 -5.72
C ALA A 366 -9.22 -33.46 -5.44
N ARG A 367 -10.18 -34.30 -5.01
CA ARG A 367 -11.56 -33.87 -4.71
C ARG A 367 -11.69 -32.93 -3.52
N ALA A 368 -10.72 -32.91 -2.63
CA ALA A 368 -10.76 -32.04 -1.45
C ALA A 368 -10.53 -30.55 -1.79
N TYR A 369 -10.07 -30.23 -3.01
CA TYR A 369 -9.67 -28.87 -3.43
C TYR A 369 -10.71 -28.13 -4.29
N ASP A 370 -11.98 -28.54 -4.30
CA ASP A 370 -13.05 -27.98 -5.16
C ASP A 370 -12.69 -27.90 -6.67
N GLU A 371 -11.59 -28.53 -7.09
CA GLU A 371 -11.04 -28.64 -8.45
C GLU A 371 -10.92 -27.31 -9.24
N ALA A 372 -10.96 -26.16 -8.56
CA ALA A 372 -10.97 -24.85 -9.21
C ALA A 372 -9.83 -23.94 -8.76
N THR A 373 -9.20 -23.29 -9.74
CA THR A 373 -8.30 -22.15 -9.51
C THR A 373 -9.15 -20.95 -9.06
N VAL A 374 -8.83 -20.36 -7.91
CA VAL A 374 -9.63 -19.29 -7.31
C VAL A 374 -8.75 -18.12 -6.90
N ILE A 375 -9.25 -16.91 -7.17
CA ILE A 375 -8.66 -15.66 -6.70
C ILE A 375 -9.55 -15.08 -5.61
N ASN A 376 -9.05 -15.11 -4.37
CA ASN A 376 -9.68 -14.45 -3.24
C ASN A 376 -9.11 -13.04 -3.09
N SER A 377 -9.98 -12.04 -2.94
CA SER A 377 -9.56 -10.64 -2.96
C SER A 377 -10.31 -9.74 -1.99
N LEU A 378 -9.59 -8.79 -1.42
CA LEU A 378 -10.13 -7.71 -0.60
C LEU A 378 -9.60 -6.39 -1.14
N ALA A 379 -10.49 -5.44 -1.44
CA ALA A 379 -10.13 -4.18 -2.08
C ALA A 379 -10.57 -2.96 -1.28
N THR A 380 -9.81 -1.88 -1.38
CA THR A 380 -10.17 -0.53 -0.94
C THR A 380 -10.14 0.40 -2.14
N ALA A 381 -11.26 1.07 -2.41
CA ALA A 381 -11.44 1.93 -3.57
C ALA A 381 -11.68 3.38 -3.11
N ARG A 382 -10.79 4.30 -3.49
CA ARG A 382 -10.94 5.74 -3.21
C ARG A 382 -11.50 6.47 -4.41
N HIS A 383 -12.50 7.32 -4.18
CA HIS A 383 -13.16 8.05 -5.24
C HIS A 383 -12.23 9.08 -5.91
N LEU A 384 -12.25 9.11 -7.25
CA LEU A 384 -11.49 10.06 -8.09
C LEU A 384 -12.42 10.99 -8.89
N GLY A 385 -13.71 11.06 -8.53
CA GLY A 385 -14.76 11.75 -9.26
C GLY A 385 -15.45 10.87 -10.32
N GLY A 386 -16.77 11.00 -10.43
CA GLY A 386 -17.61 10.19 -11.33
C GLY A 386 -17.52 8.70 -11.03
N ASP A 387 -17.29 7.91 -12.07
CA ASP A 387 -17.17 6.44 -12.03
C ASP A 387 -15.74 5.93 -11.77
N ARG A 388 -14.76 6.80 -11.51
CA ARG A 388 -13.35 6.43 -11.38
C ARG A 388 -12.92 6.23 -9.93
N TRP A 389 -12.11 5.19 -9.73
CA TRP A 389 -11.62 4.76 -8.43
C TRP A 389 -10.14 4.43 -8.47
N ASP A 390 -9.42 4.80 -7.41
CA ASP A 390 -8.07 4.30 -7.09
C ASP A 390 -8.22 3.10 -6.16
N VAL A 391 -7.95 1.92 -6.71
CA VAL A 391 -8.25 0.63 -6.07
C VAL A 391 -6.95 -0.03 -5.65
N GLN A 392 -6.77 -0.24 -4.35
CA GLN A 392 -5.72 -1.09 -3.79
C GLN A 392 -6.33 -2.40 -3.32
N GLN A 393 -5.75 -3.52 -3.73
CA GLN A 393 -6.32 -4.85 -3.50
C GLN A 393 -5.28 -5.84 -3.00
N TRP A 394 -5.63 -6.53 -1.92
CA TRP A 394 -4.92 -7.70 -1.41
C TRP A 394 -5.56 -8.92 -2.02
N SER A 395 -4.77 -9.72 -2.74
CA SER A 395 -5.26 -10.89 -3.44
C SER A 395 -4.43 -12.11 -3.10
N ALA A 396 -5.04 -13.28 -3.20
CA ALA A 396 -4.34 -14.54 -3.19
C ALA A 396 -4.89 -15.42 -4.30
N LEU A 397 -3.98 -15.89 -5.15
CA LEU A 397 -4.27 -16.84 -6.22
C LEU A 397 -3.93 -18.25 -5.72
N PHE A 398 -4.95 -19.09 -5.62
CA PHE A 398 -4.79 -20.53 -5.43
C PHE A 398 -4.91 -21.23 -6.77
N VAL A 399 -3.96 -22.13 -7.05
CA VAL A 399 -3.89 -22.84 -8.34
C VAL A 399 -3.93 -24.34 -8.10
N VAL A 400 -4.68 -25.04 -8.96
CA VAL A 400 -4.73 -26.51 -8.95
C VAL A 400 -3.57 -27.07 -9.75
N ASP A 401 -3.36 -26.53 -10.95
CA ASP A 401 -2.24 -26.89 -11.82
C ASP A 401 -1.01 -26.02 -11.52
N GLY A 402 0.16 -26.62 -11.54
CA GLY A 402 1.42 -25.89 -11.39
C GLY A 402 1.85 -25.30 -12.72
N ASP A 403 1.99 -23.98 -12.79
CA ASP A 403 2.42 -23.28 -14.01
C ASP A 403 2.94 -21.87 -13.69
N THR A 404 3.45 -21.20 -14.72
CA THR A 404 3.75 -19.78 -14.71
C THR A 404 2.53 -18.94 -15.07
N TYR A 405 1.99 -18.26 -14.07
CA TYR A 405 0.83 -17.40 -14.17
C TYR A 405 1.22 -15.97 -14.55
N THR A 406 0.50 -15.38 -15.49
CA THR A 406 0.61 -13.95 -15.82
C THR A 406 -0.65 -13.22 -15.39
N LEU A 407 -0.50 -12.34 -14.40
CA LEU A 407 -1.59 -11.58 -13.80
C LEU A 407 -1.60 -10.16 -14.35
N THR A 408 -2.76 -9.76 -14.85
CA THR A 408 -2.99 -8.47 -15.50
C THR A 408 -4.40 -7.99 -15.18
N HIS A 409 -4.64 -6.67 -15.21
CA HIS A 409 -5.99 -6.14 -15.03
C HIS A 409 -6.64 -5.76 -16.38
N VAL A 410 -5.84 -5.55 -17.42
CA VAL A 410 -6.30 -5.41 -18.81
C VAL A 410 -5.96 -6.70 -19.54
N ALA A 411 -6.88 -7.22 -20.35
CA ALA A 411 -6.67 -8.45 -21.08
C ALA A 411 -5.41 -8.30 -21.94
N PRO A 412 -4.45 -9.23 -21.89
CA PRO A 412 -3.33 -9.21 -22.81
C PRO A 412 -3.89 -9.34 -24.23
N ASP A 413 -3.57 -8.39 -25.10
CA ASP A 413 -3.81 -8.53 -26.53
C ASP A 413 -2.97 -9.74 -27.02
N PRO A 414 -3.60 -10.77 -27.62
CA PRO A 414 -2.90 -12.00 -28.02
C PRO A 414 -1.76 -11.78 -29.03
N ASP A 415 -1.77 -10.66 -29.76
CA ASP A 415 -0.77 -10.33 -30.79
C ASP A 415 0.37 -9.43 -30.27
N GLU A 416 0.34 -9.03 -28.99
CA GLU A 416 1.23 -7.98 -28.47
C GLU A 416 2.40 -8.57 -27.66
N ASN A 417 3.63 -8.30 -28.13
CA ASN A 417 4.86 -8.79 -27.51
C ASN A 417 4.93 -8.35 -26.02
N PRO A 418 5.16 -9.28 -25.07
CA PRO A 418 5.04 -9.02 -23.63
C PRO A 418 6.07 -8.03 -23.07
N THR A 419 7.12 -7.72 -23.82
CA THR A 419 8.23 -6.84 -23.41
C THR A 419 8.11 -5.41 -23.93
N THR A 420 7.26 -5.15 -24.94
CA THR A 420 7.16 -3.86 -25.64
C THR A 420 5.83 -3.14 -25.44
N SER A 421 4.83 -3.78 -24.83
CA SER A 421 3.50 -3.18 -24.66
C SER A 421 3.44 -2.14 -23.55
N SER A 422 2.89 -0.98 -23.92
CA SER A 422 2.50 0.10 -23.03
C SER A 422 1.21 -0.30 -22.28
N SER A 423 1.32 -1.28 -21.38
CA SER A 423 0.21 -1.53 -20.45
C SER A 423 -0.01 -0.28 -19.59
N SER A 424 -1.27 -0.05 -19.21
CA SER A 424 -1.74 1.14 -18.51
C SER A 424 -0.80 1.47 -17.35
N ALA A 425 -0.10 2.61 -17.42
CA ALA A 425 0.86 3.08 -16.42
C ALA A 425 0.31 3.20 -14.98
N SER A 426 -0.98 2.92 -14.79
CA SER A 426 -1.69 2.88 -13.53
C SER A 426 -1.70 1.52 -12.82
N GLN A 427 -1.27 0.42 -13.45
CA GLN A 427 -1.27 -0.92 -12.84
C GLN A 427 0.04 -1.20 -12.11
N LEU A 428 -0.05 -1.48 -10.81
CA LEU A 428 1.09 -1.79 -9.94
C LEU A 428 0.90 -3.15 -9.28
N PHE A 429 2.00 -3.88 -9.13
CA PHE A 429 2.03 -5.17 -8.43
C PHE A 429 3.16 -5.19 -7.41
N ALA A 430 2.96 -5.95 -6.34
CA ALA A 430 3.94 -6.24 -5.32
C ALA A 430 3.66 -7.63 -4.72
N VAL A 431 4.70 -8.26 -4.19
CA VAL A 431 4.58 -9.53 -3.46
C VAL A 431 5.03 -9.30 -2.01
N PRO A 432 4.15 -8.77 -1.15
CA PRO A 432 4.48 -8.46 0.23
C PRO A 432 4.56 -9.72 1.10
N GLY A 433 5.23 -9.62 2.25
CA GLY A 433 5.24 -10.61 3.32
C GLY A 433 6.04 -11.88 3.06
N SER A 434 6.62 -12.05 1.87
CA SER A 434 7.53 -13.15 1.60
C SER A 434 8.89 -12.84 2.24
N SER A 435 9.42 -13.74 3.06
CA SER A 435 10.87 -13.75 3.37
C SER A 435 11.66 -14.60 2.35
N ASP A 436 10.93 -15.32 1.50
CA ASP A 436 11.45 -16.21 0.48
C ASP A 436 11.55 -15.52 -0.89
N PRO A 437 12.48 -15.98 -1.75
CA PRO A 437 12.51 -15.58 -3.15
C PRO A 437 11.25 -16.08 -3.86
N VAL A 438 10.65 -15.22 -4.67
CA VAL A 438 9.56 -15.62 -5.56
C VAL A 438 10.14 -15.78 -6.96
N ALA A 439 9.91 -16.95 -7.56
CA ALA A 439 10.25 -17.21 -8.95
C ALA A 439 9.28 -16.44 -9.84
N GLY A 440 9.59 -15.18 -10.12
CA GLY A 440 8.71 -14.29 -10.86
C GLY A 440 9.31 -12.92 -11.11
N SER A 441 8.63 -12.16 -11.98
CA SER A 441 9.03 -10.80 -12.35
C SER A 441 7.82 -9.87 -12.45
N ILE A 442 8.07 -8.60 -12.14
CA ILE A 442 7.13 -7.50 -12.32
C ILE A 442 7.68 -6.62 -13.44
N SER A 443 6.94 -6.52 -14.53
CA SER A 443 7.33 -5.68 -15.67
C SER A 443 6.08 -5.05 -16.27
N ASN A 444 6.18 -3.78 -16.67
CA ASN A 444 5.12 -3.03 -17.36
C ASN A 444 3.71 -3.34 -16.82
N GLY A 445 3.47 -3.13 -15.53
CA GLY A 445 2.14 -3.33 -14.93
C GLY A 445 1.59 -4.76 -14.98
N ARG A 446 2.43 -5.78 -15.17
CA ARG A 446 2.07 -7.20 -15.15
C ARG A 446 2.94 -7.93 -14.12
N LEU A 447 2.36 -8.95 -13.48
CA LEU A 447 3.08 -9.86 -12.59
C LEU A 447 3.13 -11.25 -13.22
N ARG A 448 4.33 -11.74 -13.54
CA ARG A 448 4.56 -13.10 -13.98
C ARG A 448 5.16 -13.90 -12.82
N VAL A 449 4.52 -14.98 -12.41
CA VAL A 449 4.92 -15.75 -11.23
C VAL A 449 4.71 -17.24 -11.45
N ASP A 450 5.72 -18.02 -11.09
CA ASP A 450 5.64 -19.47 -11.03
C ASP A 450 4.96 -19.90 -9.72
N ILE A 451 3.92 -20.71 -9.84
CA ILE A 451 3.12 -21.18 -8.71
C ILE A 451 3.04 -22.71 -8.79
N PRO A 452 3.61 -23.45 -7.82
CA PRO A 452 3.47 -24.91 -7.76
C PRO A 452 2.01 -25.36 -7.60
N PRO A 453 1.67 -26.59 -8.00
CA PRO A 453 0.30 -27.10 -7.92
C PRO A 453 -0.19 -27.15 -6.46
N TYR A 454 -1.48 -26.90 -6.25
CA TYR A 454 -2.13 -26.86 -4.93
C TYR A 454 -1.50 -25.87 -3.94
N THR A 455 -0.88 -24.80 -4.45
CA THR A 455 -0.33 -23.73 -3.62
C THR A 455 -1.06 -22.42 -3.83
N LEU A 456 -0.97 -21.57 -2.80
CA LEU A 456 -1.53 -20.24 -2.80
C LEU A 456 -0.40 -19.21 -2.82
N ARG A 457 -0.51 -18.24 -3.74
CA ARG A 457 0.41 -17.11 -3.84
C ARG A 457 -0.31 -15.82 -3.45
N PRO A 458 0.05 -15.19 -2.32
CA PRO A 458 -0.42 -13.85 -2.01
C PRO A 458 0.31 -12.81 -2.85
N PHE A 459 -0.40 -11.75 -3.23
CA PHE A 459 0.17 -10.58 -3.86
C PHE A 459 -0.71 -9.37 -3.60
N LEU A 460 -0.15 -8.19 -3.80
CA LEU A 460 -0.83 -6.92 -3.70
C LEU A 460 -0.79 -6.24 -5.05
N HIS A 461 -1.91 -5.64 -5.45
CA HIS A 461 -1.93 -4.83 -6.65
C HIS A 461 -2.73 -3.56 -6.44
N ARG A 462 -2.47 -2.58 -7.31
CA ARG A 462 -3.15 -1.30 -7.29
C ARG A 462 -3.38 -0.78 -8.69
N VAL A 463 -4.55 -0.20 -8.91
CA VAL A 463 -4.99 0.20 -10.24
C VAL A 463 -5.98 1.37 -10.16
N GLU A 464 -5.89 2.27 -11.15
CA GLU A 464 -6.99 3.19 -11.45
C GLU A 464 -8.00 2.45 -12.35
N SER A 465 -9.21 2.20 -11.84
CA SER A 465 -10.26 1.48 -12.55
C SER A 465 -11.60 2.22 -12.50
N ARG A 466 -12.49 1.89 -13.44
CA ARG A 466 -13.88 2.35 -13.41
C ARG A 466 -14.71 1.39 -12.57
N GLY A 467 -15.65 1.90 -11.80
CA GLY A 467 -16.47 1.12 -10.89
C GLY A 467 -17.89 1.66 -10.80
N PRO A 468 -18.71 1.12 -9.89
CA PRO A 468 -20.05 1.66 -9.66
C PRO A 468 -19.97 3.13 -9.22
N GLU A 469 -20.85 3.95 -9.78
CA GLU A 469 -21.03 5.33 -9.34
C GLU A 469 -22.05 5.34 -8.20
N TRP A 470 -21.55 5.57 -6.99
CA TRP A 470 -22.38 5.79 -5.82
C TRP A 470 -22.62 7.30 -5.71
N SER A 471 -23.82 7.77 -6.04
CA SER A 471 -24.19 9.19 -5.88
C SER A 471 -25.03 9.37 -4.61
N PRO A 472 -24.38 9.58 -3.44
CA PRO A 472 -25.08 9.73 -2.17
C PRO A 472 -25.67 11.12 -2.06
N GLU A 473 -26.92 11.18 -1.61
CA GLU A 473 -27.63 12.41 -1.26
C GLU A 473 -27.95 12.39 0.23
N VAL A 474 -27.50 13.39 0.98
CA VAL A 474 -27.75 13.50 2.42
C VAL A 474 -29.12 14.14 2.62
N ILE A 475 -30.06 13.37 3.18
CA ILE A 475 -31.43 13.84 3.44
C ILE A 475 -31.54 14.41 4.85
N ASP A 476 -30.99 13.69 5.85
CA ASP A 476 -31.07 14.08 7.25
C ASP A 476 -29.72 13.91 7.93
N TRP A 477 -29.36 14.90 8.75
CA TRP A 477 -28.06 14.96 9.43
C TRP A 477 -28.20 15.65 10.79
N GLN A 478 -28.54 14.87 11.82
CA GLN A 478 -28.68 15.34 13.20
C GLN A 478 -27.83 14.48 14.14
N ILE A 479 -26.68 15.01 14.56
CA ILE A 479 -25.71 14.27 15.40
C ILE A 479 -25.93 14.53 16.90
N ARG A 480 -26.35 15.75 17.28
CA ARG A 480 -26.32 16.21 18.68
C ARG A 480 -27.61 15.99 19.46
N ALA A 481 -28.77 15.97 18.80
CA ALA A 481 -30.06 15.60 19.38
C ALA A 481 -31.08 15.34 18.24
N PRO A 482 -31.97 14.34 18.36
CA PRO A 482 -32.08 13.36 19.44
C PRO A 482 -30.95 12.32 19.44
N LEU A 483 -30.68 11.69 20.60
CA LEU A 483 -29.99 10.39 20.64
C LEU A 483 -31.05 9.30 20.42
N PRO A 484 -30.84 8.33 19.51
CA PRO A 484 -29.65 8.12 18.66
C PRO A 484 -29.55 9.13 17.48
N PRO A 485 -28.33 9.42 16.99
CA PRO A 485 -28.12 10.36 15.89
C PRO A 485 -28.96 9.98 14.67
N LYS A 486 -29.65 10.95 14.08
CA LYS A 486 -30.50 10.73 12.92
C LYS A 486 -29.73 11.11 11.67
N ILE A 487 -29.15 10.10 11.02
CA ILE A 487 -28.44 10.25 9.74
C ILE A 487 -29.19 9.42 8.71
N THR A 488 -29.58 10.06 7.60
CA THR A 488 -30.23 9.40 6.47
C THR A 488 -29.54 9.81 5.17
N ILE A 489 -28.96 8.84 4.48
CA ILE A 489 -28.27 9.02 3.20
C ILE A 489 -28.99 8.16 2.16
N LEU A 490 -29.48 8.80 1.10
CA LEU A 490 -30.06 8.12 -0.05
C LEU A 490 -28.97 7.79 -1.05
N LEU A 491 -28.93 6.55 -1.53
CA LEU A 491 -28.08 6.18 -2.65
C LEU A 491 -28.91 6.20 -3.93
N ALA A 492 -28.49 7.02 -4.90
CA ALA A 492 -29.13 7.01 -6.21
C ALA A 492 -29.00 5.62 -6.87
N PRO A 493 -30.03 5.13 -7.56
CA PRO A 493 -29.95 3.87 -8.28
C PRO A 493 -28.91 3.99 -9.40
N SER A 494 -27.88 3.15 -9.33
CA SER A 494 -26.84 3.02 -10.35
C SER A 494 -27.12 1.76 -11.19
N PRO A 495 -26.96 1.78 -12.52
CA PRO A 495 -27.17 0.60 -13.36
C PRO A 495 -26.24 -0.58 -13.01
N ASN A 496 -25.12 -0.30 -12.32
CA ASN A 496 -24.15 -1.28 -11.85
C ASN A 496 -24.18 -1.46 -10.31
N ALA A 497 -25.33 -1.22 -9.67
CA ALA A 497 -25.44 -1.32 -8.21
C ALA A 497 -25.19 -2.76 -7.74
N LEU A 498 -24.13 -2.94 -6.96
CA LEU A 498 -23.77 -4.21 -6.32
C LEU A 498 -24.45 -4.33 -4.96
N PRO A 499 -24.71 -5.56 -4.46
CA PRO A 499 -25.29 -5.75 -3.14
C PRO A 499 -24.36 -5.20 -2.05
N LEU A 500 -24.93 -4.40 -1.15
CA LEU A 500 -24.22 -3.82 -0.02
C LEU A 500 -24.26 -4.77 1.19
N HIS A 501 -23.09 -5.01 1.78
CA HIS A 501 -22.92 -5.88 2.95
C HIS A 501 -22.77 -5.10 4.26
N ALA A 502 -22.14 -3.93 4.22
CA ALA A 502 -21.91 -3.07 5.38
C ALA A 502 -21.67 -1.62 4.94
N ALA A 503 -21.92 -0.67 5.85
CA ALA A 503 -21.63 0.74 5.62
C ALA A 503 -21.24 1.46 6.92
N TRP A 504 -20.37 2.46 6.81
CA TRP A 504 -19.99 3.37 7.89
C TRP A 504 -19.93 4.80 7.40
N VAL A 505 -20.07 5.76 8.31
CA VAL A 505 -19.82 7.17 8.05
C VAL A 505 -18.89 7.75 9.10
N GLN A 506 -17.85 8.44 8.66
CA GLN A 506 -16.98 9.23 9.53
C GLN A 506 -17.36 10.71 9.44
N PHE A 507 -17.52 11.35 10.59
CA PHE A 507 -17.71 12.80 10.73
C PHE A 507 -16.83 13.31 11.86
N GLY A 508 -16.03 14.34 11.61
CA GLY A 508 -14.96 14.72 12.53
C GLY A 508 -14.05 13.53 12.88
N ASP A 509 -13.91 13.24 14.18
CA ASP A 509 -13.18 12.08 14.72
C ASP A 509 -14.09 10.87 15.07
N GLN A 510 -15.37 10.89 14.72
CA GLN A 510 -16.31 9.81 15.04
C GLN A 510 -16.66 8.98 13.80
N VAL A 511 -16.83 7.67 13.98
CA VAL A 511 -17.26 6.70 12.98
C VAL A 511 -18.52 6.01 13.47
N LEU A 512 -19.60 6.10 12.69
CA LEU A 512 -20.89 5.48 12.98
C LEU A 512 -21.17 4.36 11.97
N THR A 513 -21.71 3.23 12.46
CA THR A 513 -22.19 2.15 11.59
C THR A 513 -23.55 2.51 11.01
N LEU A 514 -23.75 2.28 9.72
CA LEU A 514 -25.01 2.50 9.01
C LEU A 514 -25.70 1.17 8.71
N LYS A 515 -27.04 1.17 8.77
CA LYS A 515 -27.89 0.05 8.36
C LYS A 515 -28.57 0.37 7.04
N LEU A 516 -28.65 -0.64 6.17
CA LEU A 516 -29.41 -0.54 4.93
C LEU A 516 -30.90 -0.72 5.24
N ASN A 517 -31.72 0.25 4.82
CA ASN A 517 -33.17 0.20 4.86
C ASN A 517 -33.71 0.39 3.44
N THR A 518 -34.37 -0.64 2.91
CA THR A 518 -35.00 -0.65 1.59
C THR A 518 -36.52 -0.53 1.65
N SER A 519 -37.12 -0.53 2.85
CA SER A 519 -38.57 -0.73 3.04
C SER A 519 -39.45 0.50 2.79
N VAL A 520 -38.90 1.72 2.78
CA VAL A 520 -39.75 2.94 2.84
C VAL A 520 -39.95 3.64 1.49
N THR A 521 -39.00 3.52 0.55
CA THR A 521 -39.02 4.32 -0.70
C THR A 521 -38.72 3.53 -1.98
N GLY A 522 -38.48 2.21 -1.86
CA GLY A 522 -38.02 1.37 -2.99
C GLY A 522 -36.59 1.68 -3.46
N ARG A 523 -35.90 2.63 -2.82
CA ARG A 523 -34.49 2.97 -3.06
C ARG A 523 -33.65 2.57 -1.85
N PRO A 524 -32.38 2.16 -2.04
CA PRO A 524 -31.49 1.84 -0.93
C PRO A 524 -31.19 3.10 -0.11
N MET A 525 -31.67 3.12 1.14
CA MET A 525 -31.39 4.18 2.10
C MET A 525 -30.46 3.66 3.19
N LEU A 526 -29.46 4.45 3.57
CA LEU A 526 -28.59 4.18 4.71
C LEU A 526 -29.05 5.02 5.89
N VAL A 527 -29.36 4.36 6.99
CA VAL A 527 -29.82 4.98 8.24
C VAL A 527 -28.80 4.72 9.34
N ALA A 528 -28.66 5.64 10.29
CA ALA A 528 -27.87 5.43 11.50
C ALA A 528 -28.20 4.07 12.16
N GLY A 529 -27.16 3.28 12.45
CA GLY A 529 -27.30 2.04 13.19
C GLY A 529 -27.40 2.27 14.70
N ASP A 530 -27.75 1.21 15.44
CA ASP A 530 -27.96 1.27 16.89
C ASP A 530 -26.64 1.32 17.70
N GLN A 531 -25.51 1.11 17.03
CA GLN A 531 -24.20 1.10 17.68
C GLN A 531 -23.72 2.54 17.95
N PRO A 532 -23.17 2.84 19.13
CA PRO A 532 -22.63 4.16 19.41
C PRO A 532 -21.46 4.49 18.49
N PRO A 533 -21.21 5.78 18.19
CA PRO A 533 -20.07 6.18 17.39
C PRO A 533 -18.74 5.80 18.07
N GLU A 534 -17.85 5.15 17.33
CA GLU A 534 -16.48 4.83 17.77
C GLU A 534 -15.52 5.97 17.32
N SER A 535 -14.44 6.23 18.06
CA SER A 535 -13.43 7.19 17.60
C SER A 535 -12.64 6.63 16.42
N ALA A 536 -12.48 7.42 15.36
CA ALA A 536 -11.68 7.11 14.18
C ALA A 536 -10.22 6.80 14.55
N ASN A 537 -9.68 7.56 15.51
CA ASN A 537 -8.34 7.32 16.05
C ASN A 537 -8.21 5.97 16.77
N LEU A 538 -9.20 5.59 17.59
CA LEU A 538 -9.17 4.29 18.28
C LEU A 538 -9.32 3.13 17.28
N LEU A 539 -10.21 3.27 16.30
CA LEU A 539 -10.39 2.32 15.21
C LEU A 539 -9.11 2.13 14.39
N ALA A 540 -8.44 3.22 14.03
CA ALA A 540 -7.18 3.19 13.28
C ALA A 540 -6.02 2.60 14.08
N ARG A 541 -5.98 2.83 15.40
CA ARG A 541 -4.93 2.27 16.28
C ARG A 541 -5.11 0.80 16.61
N ASN A 542 -6.34 0.28 16.48
CA ASN A 542 -6.61 -1.13 16.68
C ASN A 542 -5.93 -1.90 15.53
N ARG A 543 -4.67 -2.29 15.73
CA ARG A 543 -3.89 -3.08 14.78
C ARG A 543 -4.63 -4.39 14.56
N ALA A 544 -4.59 -4.88 13.33
CA ALA A 544 -5.13 -6.17 12.91
C ALA A 544 -4.47 -7.40 13.60
N SER A 545 -3.75 -7.20 14.71
CA SER A 545 -3.11 -8.25 15.51
C SER A 545 -4.09 -9.06 16.35
N SER A 546 -5.35 -8.66 16.44
CA SER A 546 -6.40 -9.31 17.21
C SER A 546 -7.41 -10.01 16.30
N PHE A 547 -6.94 -10.86 15.39
CA PHE A 547 -7.78 -12.01 15.03
C PHE A 547 -7.81 -12.93 16.26
N GLU A 548 -9.00 -13.14 16.84
CA GLU A 548 -9.14 -14.02 18.01
C GLU A 548 -8.44 -15.37 17.72
N PRO A 549 -7.46 -15.78 18.56
CA PRO A 549 -6.74 -17.05 18.37
C PRO A 549 -7.61 -18.29 18.60
N GLY A 550 -8.89 -18.12 18.93
CA GLY A 550 -9.84 -19.19 19.18
C GLY A 550 -10.45 -19.74 17.89
N VAL A 551 -9.64 -20.34 17.02
CA VAL A 551 -10.24 -21.26 16.03
C VAL A 551 -10.53 -22.56 16.77
N PRO A 552 -11.81 -22.97 16.94
CA PRO A 552 -12.10 -24.28 17.49
C PRO A 552 -11.42 -25.31 16.61
N ARG A 553 -10.49 -26.05 17.20
CA ARG A 553 -9.86 -27.17 16.55
C ARG A 553 -10.85 -28.33 16.60
N THR A 554 -11.01 -29.03 15.49
CA THR A 554 -11.67 -30.33 15.47
C THR A 554 -10.89 -31.29 16.38
N PHE A 555 -11.50 -32.43 16.71
CA PHE A 555 -10.90 -33.49 17.51
C PHE A 555 -9.50 -33.92 17.03
N TRP A 556 -9.18 -33.70 15.75
CA TRP A 556 -7.90 -34.01 15.10
C TRP A 556 -6.94 -32.80 14.98
N GLY A 557 -7.20 -31.70 15.67
CA GLY A 557 -6.32 -30.53 15.72
C GLY A 557 -6.46 -29.56 14.53
N GLN A 558 -7.37 -29.82 13.58
CA GLN A 558 -7.57 -28.96 12.40
C GLN A 558 -8.51 -27.80 12.74
N PRO A 559 -8.24 -26.57 12.27
CA PRO A 559 -9.20 -25.48 12.39
C PRO A 559 -10.51 -25.86 11.70
N ALA A 560 -11.65 -25.75 12.40
CA ALA A 560 -12.95 -25.96 11.77
C ALA A 560 -13.11 -25.01 10.56
N GLN A 561 -13.48 -25.56 9.40
CA GLN A 561 -13.75 -24.73 8.21
C GLN A 561 -14.85 -23.72 8.52
N ARG A 562 -14.60 -22.47 8.14
CA ARG A 562 -15.55 -21.37 8.27
C ARG A 562 -15.99 -20.95 6.87
N PRO A 563 -17.28 -20.63 6.67
CA PRO A 563 -17.75 -20.15 5.37
C PRO A 563 -17.02 -18.85 4.99
N ALA A 564 -16.73 -18.69 3.70
CA ALA A 564 -15.98 -17.54 3.18
C ALA A 564 -16.63 -16.20 3.59
N SER A 565 -17.96 -16.13 3.65
CA SER A 565 -18.70 -14.94 4.09
C SER A 565 -18.34 -14.50 5.51
N THR A 566 -18.17 -15.45 6.45
CA THR A 566 -17.76 -15.15 7.83
C THR A 566 -16.32 -14.65 7.87
N LEU A 567 -15.42 -15.27 7.10
CA LEU A 567 -14.02 -14.84 7.01
C LEU A 567 -13.91 -13.44 6.39
N TYR A 568 -14.70 -13.11 5.36
CA TYR A 568 -14.77 -11.75 4.82
C TYR A 568 -15.28 -10.75 5.86
N LYS A 569 -16.32 -11.10 6.63
CA LYS A 569 -16.86 -10.24 7.70
C LYS A 569 -15.81 -9.93 8.77
N GLU A 570 -15.01 -10.92 9.18
CA GLU A 570 -13.90 -10.74 10.13
C GLU A 570 -12.82 -9.78 9.59
N MET A 571 -12.61 -9.72 8.27
CA MET A 571 -11.62 -8.83 7.65
C MET A 571 -12.10 -7.37 7.48
N LEU A 572 -13.40 -7.07 7.61
CA LEU A 572 -13.93 -5.72 7.35
C LEU A 572 -13.44 -4.66 8.35
N LYS A 573 -13.41 -4.96 9.65
CA LYS A 573 -12.94 -3.99 10.66
C LYS A 573 -11.44 -3.70 10.52
N PRO A 574 -10.56 -4.71 10.33
CA PRO A 574 -9.16 -4.48 9.97
C PRO A 574 -8.98 -3.71 8.65
N LEU A 575 -9.82 -3.97 7.64
CA LEU A 575 -9.79 -3.21 6.37
C LEU A 575 -10.15 -1.74 6.59
N LEU A 576 -11.19 -1.46 7.39
CA LEU A 576 -11.58 -0.10 7.74
C LEU A 576 -10.46 0.62 8.51
N SER A 577 -9.85 -0.04 9.51
CA SER A 577 -8.70 0.47 10.26
C SER A 577 -7.52 0.83 9.33
N HIS A 578 -7.15 -0.09 8.43
CA HIS A 578 -6.10 0.15 7.44
C HIS A 578 -6.48 1.31 6.51
N THR A 579 -7.73 1.38 6.05
CA THR A 579 -8.22 2.43 5.15
C THR A 579 -8.16 3.80 5.79
N LEU A 580 -8.54 3.93 7.07
CA LEU A 580 -8.43 5.19 7.82
C LEU A 580 -6.97 5.67 7.90
N ARG A 581 -6.03 4.77 8.21
CA ARG A 581 -4.57 5.06 8.22
C ARG A 581 -4.00 5.32 6.84
N TRP A 582 -4.60 4.78 5.79
CA TRP A 582 -4.16 4.99 4.42
C TRP A 582 -4.63 6.35 3.88
N ILE A 583 -5.84 6.79 4.25
CA ILE A 583 -6.37 8.09 3.81
C ILE A 583 -5.74 9.25 4.58
N ASN A 584 -5.73 9.17 5.92
CA ASN A 584 -5.24 10.21 6.80
C ASN A 584 -4.10 9.64 7.64
N PRO A 585 -2.87 9.76 7.13
CA PRO A 585 -1.86 8.80 7.50
C PRO A 585 -0.91 9.37 8.56
N VAL A 586 -1.36 10.47 9.19
CA VAL A 586 -0.79 11.15 10.35
C VAL A 586 -1.41 10.52 11.59
N GLU A 587 -0.60 10.32 12.63
CA GLU A 587 -1.13 10.03 13.96
C GLU A 587 -1.13 11.33 14.79
N PRO A 588 -2.28 11.76 15.34
CA PRO A 588 -3.63 11.19 15.20
C PRO A 588 -4.25 11.38 13.80
N VAL A 589 -5.16 10.47 13.41
CA VAL A 589 -6.00 10.55 12.20
C VAL A 589 -6.66 11.91 12.19
N GLN A 590 -6.46 12.65 11.10
CA GLN A 590 -7.08 13.96 10.95
C GLN A 590 -8.60 13.83 10.87
N PRO A 591 -9.34 14.68 11.61
CA PRO A 591 -10.78 14.72 11.50
C PRO A 591 -11.19 15.15 10.09
N VAL A 592 -12.35 14.67 9.64
CA VAL A 592 -12.96 15.18 8.40
C VAL A 592 -13.34 16.66 8.62
N ALA A 593 -13.11 17.51 7.61
CA ALA A 593 -13.41 18.93 7.68
C ALA A 593 -14.88 19.21 7.99
N ASP A 594 -15.15 20.32 8.68
CA ASP A 594 -16.50 20.74 9.02
C ASP A 594 -17.36 20.91 7.75
N GLY A 595 -18.61 20.45 7.79
CA GLY A 595 -19.50 20.42 6.63
C GLY A 595 -19.25 19.27 5.64
N ARG A 596 -18.33 18.34 5.96
CA ARG A 596 -18.11 17.12 5.18
C ARG A 596 -18.20 15.87 6.06
N ALA A 597 -18.56 14.76 5.43
CA ALA A 597 -18.46 13.44 6.03
C ALA A 597 -17.82 12.47 5.05
N ARG A 598 -17.27 11.36 5.55
CA ARG A 598 -16.67 10.31 4.73
C ARG A 598 -17.50 9.05 4.82
N LEU A 599 -18.03 8.62 3.70
CA LEU A 599 -18.85 7.43 3.57
C LEU A 599 -18.00 6.23 3.15
N PHE A 600 -18.22 5.12 3.85
CA PHE A 600 -17.60 3.83 3.62
C PHE A 600 -18.68 2.81 3.23
N LEU A 601 -18.58 2.21 2.06
CA LEU A 601 -19.56 1.23 1.56
C LEU A 601 -18.86 -0.09 1.22
N VAL A 602 -19.38 -1.21 1.71
CA VAL A 602 -18.85 -2.55 1.38
C VAL A 602 -19.81 -3.23 0.43
N SER A 603 -19.32 -3.65 -0.74
CA SER A 603 -20.06 -4.50 -1.68
C SER A 603 -19.23 -5.70 -2.12
N ASP A 604 -19.83 -6.53 -2.97
CA ASP A 604 -19.07 -7.50 -3.77
C ASP A 604 -18.04 -6.80 -4.65
N LEU A 605 -16.98 -7.53 -5.03
CA LEU A 605 -15.93 -7.01 -5.90
C LEU A 605 -16.49 -6.83 -7.33
N PRO A 606 -16.50 -5.60 -7.89
CA PRO A 606 -16.93 -5.38 -9.27
C PRO A 606 -16.10 -6.18 -10.26
N GLU A 607 -16.71 -6.63 -11.37
CA GLU A 607 -15.98 -7.31 -12.46
C GLU A 607 -14.84 -6.47 -13.01
N THR A 608 -15.02 -5.15 -13.04
CA THR A 608 -13.99 -4.20 -13.47
C THR A 608 -12.81 -4.11 -12.52
N PHE A 609 -12.87 -4.67 -11.31
CA PHE A 609 -11.74 -4.75 -10.38
C PHE A 609 -11.13 -6.16 -10.35
N GLN A 610 -11.74 -7.12 -11.05
CA GLN A 610 -11.24 -8.48 -11.11
C GLN A 610 -10.02 -8.55 -12.03
N LEU A 611 -9.01 -9.31 -11.59
CA LEU A 611 -7.84 -9.59 -12.40
C LEU A 611 -8.23 -10.51 -13.55
N LYS A 612 -7.61 -10.30 -14.70
CA LYS A 612 -7.77 -11.17 -15.86
C LYS A 612 -6.62 -12.17 -15.88
N GLN A 613 -6.99 -13.43 -15.98
CA GLN A 613 -6.07 -14.55 -16.12
C GLN A 613 -6.50 -15.41 -17.32
N PRO A 614 -5.57 -15.88 -18.17
CA PRO A 614 -5.92 -16.70 -19.34
C PRO A 614 -6.54 -18.06 -18.99
N GLN A 615 -6.21 -18.61 -17.82
CA GLN A 615 -6.73 -19.88 -17.33
C GLN A 615 -8.02 -19.66 -16.53
N ARG A 616 -8.98 -20.61 -16.60
CA ARG A 616 -10.29 -20.51 -15.93
C ARG A 616 -10.10 -20.29 -14.42
N SER A 617 -10.40 -19.07 -13.94
CA SER A 617 -10.34 -18.72 -12.53
C SER A 617 -11.69 -18.23 -12.02
N GLY A 618 -12.13 -18.77 -10.88
CA GLY A 618 -13.21 -18.17 -10.10
C GLY A 618 -12.72 -16.94 -9.36
N HIS A 619 -13.53 -15.89 -9.29
CA HIS A 619 -13.23 -14.68 -8.52
C HIS A 619 -14.19 -14.55 -7.35
N ALA A 620 -13.65 -14.44 -6.14
CA ALA A 620 -14.41 -14.11 -4.94
C ALA A 620 -13.76 -12.93 -4.24
N GLY A 621 -14.55 -11.93 -3.88
CA GLY A 621 -14.00 -10.79 -3.17
C GLY A 621 -15.02 -9.78 -2.66
N ARG A 622 -14.49 -8.84 -1.88
CA ARG A 622 -15.22 -7.69 -1.33
C ARG A 622 -14.45 -6.41 -1.57
N ALA A 623 -15.16 -5.32 -1.83
CA ALA A 623 -14.58 -3.99 -2.00
C ALA A 623 -15.18 -3.00 -1.01
N LEU A 624 -14.31 -2.25 -0.34
CA LEU A 624 -14.65 -1.11 0.51
C LEU A 624 -14.46 0.18 -0.29
N PHE A 625 -15.55 0.82 -0.68
CA PHE A 625 -15.58 2.11 -1.35
C PHE A 625 -15.52 3.24 -0.34
N VAL A 626 -14.70 4.25 -0.64
CA VAL A 626 -14.52 5.45 0.18
C VAL A 626 -14.81 6.66 -0.66
N GLN A 627 -15.78 7.44 -0.22
CA GLN A 627 -16.12 8.72 -0.85
C GLN A 627 -16.52 9.73 0.20
N ASP A 628 -16.17 10.98 -0.04
CA ASP A 628 -16.49 12.07 0.85
C ASP A 628 -17.75 12.79 0.33
N ILE A 629 -18.66 13.10 1.25
CA ILE A 629 -19.98 13.67 1.00
C ILE A 629 -20.09 15.05 1.65
N ILE A 630 -20.81 15.95 1.00
CA ILE A 630 -21.06 17.30 1.50
C ILE A 630 -22.31 17.26 2.38
N ILE A 631 -22.20 17.81 3.59
CA ILE A 631 -23.33 17.95 4.51
C ILE A 631 -24.04 19.27 4.15
N PRO A 632 -25.33 19.25 3.79
CA PRO A 632 -26.06 20.47 3.45
C PRO A 632 -26.16 21.42 4.65
N ALA A 633 -25.88 22.70 4.44
CA ALA A 633 -25.87 23.73 5.49
C ALA A 633 -27.24 23.91 6.20
N SER A 634 -28.33 23.53 5.55
CA SER A 634 -29.69 23.53 6.12
C SER A 634 -29.94 22.41 7.14
N ALA A 635 -29.03 21.44 7.28
CA ALA A 635 -29.06 20.44 8.33
C ALA A 635 -28.33 20.93 9.61
N GLY A 636 -28.87 22.00 10.21
CA GLY A 636 -28.70 22.39 11.61
C GLY A 636 -27.29 22.35 12.23
N VAL A 637 -26.42 23.27 11.86
CA VAL A 637 -25.50 23.88 12.84
C VAL A 637 -26.32 24.92 13.60
N SER A 638 -26.83 24.58 14.78
CA SER A 638 -27.33 25.60 15.71
C SER A 638 -26.12 26.25 16.37
N ASP A 639 -25.79 27.46 15.91
CA ASP A 639 -24.85 28.37 16.54
C ASP A 639 -25.22 28.62 18.02
N SER A 640 -24.21 28.67 18.91
CA SER A 640 -23.98 29.64 20.00
C SER A 640 -22.97 29.12 21.05
N PRO A 641 -22.35 30.01 21.86
CA PRO A 641 -21.01 30.61 21.76
C PRO A 641 -19.94 29.76 22.50
N PRO A 642 -18.63 30.16 22.57
CA PRO A 642 -17.60 29.27 23.10
C PRO A 642 -17.83 28.98 24.60
N ILE A 643 -17.84 27.70 24.95
CA ILE A 643 -17.91 27.24 26.33
C ILE A 643 -16.67 27.77 27.07
N SER A 644 -16.88 28.82 27.87
CA SER A 644 -16.04 29.17 29.00
C SER A 644 -15.88 27.92 29.88
N ARG A 645 -14.64 27.46 30.03
CA ARG A 645 -14.28 26.38 30.95
C ARG A 645 -14.85 26.68 32.34
N PRO A 646 -15.50 25.72 33.03
CA PRO A 646 -15.67 25.86 34.46
C PRO A 646 -14.28 25.80 35.09
N ASN A 647 -13.89 26.90 35.74
CA ASN A 647 -12.76 26.94 36.66
C ASN A 647 -13.03 25.91 37.77
N CYS A 648 -12.47 24.71 37.63
CA CYS A 648 -12.31 23.78 38.74
C CYS A 648 -11.08 24.24 39.55
N HIS A 649 -11.25 25.31 40.33
CA HIS A 649 -10.45 25.53 41.51
C HIS A 649 -11.17 24.82 42.66
N PRO A 650 -10.54 23.84 43.34
CA PRO A 650 -11.05 23.39 44.63
C PRO A 650 -10.84 24.53 45.63
N GLU A 651 -11.95 25.16 45.98
CA GLU A 651 -12.04 26.14 47.05
C GLU A 651 -11.58 25.47 48.35
N ARG A 652 -10.38 25.85 48.81
CA ARG A 652 -9.87 25.50 50.14
C ARG A 652 -10.79 26.17 51.17
N GLN A 653 -11.62 25.37 51.83
CA GLN A 653 -12.24 25.75 53.09
C GLN A 653 -11.14 26.08 54.11
N PRO A 654 -11.15 27.26 54.75
CA PRO A 654 -10.24 27.55 55.84
C PRO A 654 -10.73 26.84 57.11
N ILE A 655 -9.90 25.92 57.60
CA ILE A 655 -10.01 25.30 58.92
C ILE A 655 -9.77 26.39 59.98
N ALA A 656 -10.84 26.95 60.53
CA ALA A 656 -10.77 27.77 61.74
C ALA A 656 -10.82 26.84 62.96
N LYS A 657 -9.64 26.60 63.55
CA LYS A 657 -9.50 26.14 64.93
C LYS A 657 -10.13 27.17 65.86
N ARG A 658 -11.12 26.79 66.66
CA ARG A 658 -11.43 27.49 67.91
C ARG A 658 -11.51 26.45 69.03
N ALA A 659 -10.37 26.27 69.70
CA ALA A 659 -10.33 25.77 71.06
C ALA A 659 -11.00 26.82 71.96
N GLY A 660 -11.76 26.34 72.94
CA GLY A 660 -12.70 27.15 73.68
C GLY A 660 -12.12 28.04 74.77
N VAL A 661 -13.10 28.55 75.51
CA VAL A 661 -13.11 28.96 76.92
C VAL A 661 -13.14 30.48 77.18
N ALA A 662 -14.16 30.81 77.98
CA ALA A 662 -14.34 31.93 78.90
C ALA A 662 -14.97 33.25 78.42
N HIS A 663 -16.22 33.39 78.90
CA HIS A 663 -16.76 34.47 79.74
C HIS A 663 -17.00 35.89 79.21
N GLU A 664 -18.22 36.34 79.53
CA GLU A 664 -18.65 37.72 79.84
C GLU A 664 -18.58 38.73 78.67
N GLY A 665 -19.58 39.53 78.37
CA GLY A 665 -20.66 40.07 79.17
C GLY A 665 -20.79 41.56 78.81
N LEU A 666 -22.03 41.96 78.54
CA LEU A 666 -22.55 43.33 78.47
C LEU A 666 -22.35 44.23 77.23
N ALA A 667 -23.51 44.82 76.91
CA ALA A 667 -23.85 45.89 75.98
C ALA A 667 -23.33 47.28 76.46
N PRO A 668 -23.62 48.40 75.78
CA PRO A 668 -24.98 48.90 75.48
C PRO A 668 -25.42 48.79 74.03
#